data_AF-A0A7X3G218-F1
#
_entry.id   AF-A0A7X3G218-F1
#
_cell.length_a   1.000
_cell.length_b   1.000
_cell.length_c   1.000
_cell.angle_alpha   90.00
_cell.angle_beta   90.00
_cell.angle_gamma   90.00
#
_symmetry.space_group_name_H-M   'P 1'
#
loop_
_entity.id
_entity.type
_entity.pdbx_description
1 polymer ?
#
loop_
_entity_poly.entity_id
_entity_poly.type
_entity_poly.pdbx_seq_one_letter_code
_entity_poly.pdbx_strand_id
1 'polypeptide(L)'
;MIGTLVEAVAANRTRLRRARNLRAGTRTHVAAQPRARGPAPLRWLTAGCVLLAVAGAALIVVHARWLAAAGEMPMGDGASRLTAVLPGVAFTVPDSPGVTMHMHGGAALLILAGMRGGPAQRVDLCDQLADRTRPGRLLPLRIGWTFADAAGLASPRNVLLAERPMPRVRVDGRAGAPLDVSWDGEARWVGAAARLAPGGEGWLAWRDGALRLRHRPSNACPAAGELLVQLYRPAPTPRALVVAVPAHGEPVETLLAPGGYRVPASPAATLEDEQLFAQLQARGLVRLGANGLAELAPPDLAAWRAAGKTPWDDVNLDGDALRLLERLYRRADGDFVREQVRVFNAERRLLAWRLPAGATAGWRAEVVQGTAAVPVPLADDMPPASARLFARLPQGWAPWQRIGAWPADGGVARLRLTVPAGTASLRLMLAGRLRHVTGARLRTDPQPGCDGRACTAPDEVQVLDLLPDAADIVIDAEPLAQGALATPGDARYRHLVARGGRLAWQELGPAAPRPSVPLADVVLADRNGIPLWRDGAPTEAARAAGLATMLGVRAGQAGSVATSLGRVPGDRHTARITLDLRLQAAAQAALDCIAMRRGHWDGRACAGAGPVPAGRQAGVVLLDTETGAILAAAGAGMPAVTQENWREARDFDRVDPAASPLRLPALQHDGGAERAPGSTFKIVSALGLELAAQSDRQLDALLDGLPLAGINAAAHERGFAFRTDAPTYPVDGRVRITNFRDQGLDRRAQDGRLGLAQALTYSLNTWFAWTGELSDQSLLGRPDGGVPDLQPLEPGALDPVRPIVAMAHRLGFGQALRLDGGLLPADGGWSAWDALQATPAAIDPVHTRHELRQMAIGLRMQATPLQMALVAGAVGQGRAIVPHLLGELDGKPAAPSNGPALGVRLDRVRAGMKGVVDAGTAAGAFRAPALAGIRRGLSGKTGTAPVGDGSLATVWFTGWLEPHSVPGQAHRLAVAVFVSRSEATGGAHAAPVAAAVLGVLAANGSN
;
A
#
# COMPACT_ATOMS: atom_id res chain seq x y z
N MET A 1 56.37 11.15 23.84
CA MET A 1 56.03 10.15 24.88
C MET A 1 54.80 9.28 24.55
N ILE A 2 53.92 9.65 23.62
CA ILE A 2 52.78 8.80 23.18
C ILE A 2 53.20 7.81 22.07
N GLY A 3 54.15 8.17 21.18
CA GLY A 3 54.63 7.30 20.10
C GLY A 3 55.34 6.01 20.57
N THR A 4 56.12 6.10 21.65
CA THR A 4 56.85 4.95 22.23
C THR A 4 55.94 3.93 22.92
N LEU A 5 54.76 4.35 23.39
CA LEU A 5 53.74 3.48 23.97
C LEU A 5 52.95 2.71 22.91
N VAL A 6 52.74 3.32 21.74
CA VAL A 6 52.07 2.67 20.60
C VAL A 6 52.96 1.60 19.96
N GLU A 7 54.27 1.85 19.84
CA GLU A 7 55.23 0.85 19.34
C GLU A 7 55.42 -0.34 20.29
N ALA A 8 55.40 -0.12 21.61
CA ALA A 8 55.48 -1.19 22.61
C ALA A 8 54.25 -2.10 22.60
N VAL A 9 53.05 -1.54 22.39
CA VAL A 9 51.79 -2.32 22.29
C VAL A 9 51.71 -3.08 20.97
N ALA A 10 52.20 -2.51 19.86
CA ALA A 10 52.28 -3.18 18.56
C ALA A 10 53.29 -4.36 18.59
N ALA A 11 54.45 -4.17 19.21
CA ALA A 11 55.46 -5.23 19.37
C ALA A 11 54.95 -6.39 20.23
N ASN A 12 54.16 -6.11 21.28
CA ASN A 12 53.61 -7.13 22.17
C ASN A 12 52.48 -7.95 21.51
N ARG A 13 51.64 -7.30 20.68
CA ARG A 13 50.61 -7.99 19.87
C ARG A 13 51.20 -8.91 18.80
N THR A 14 52.31 -8.52 18.17
CA THR A 14 53.01 -9.36 17.18
C THR A 14 53.71 -10.56 17.85
N ARG A 15 54.25 -10.38 19.07
CA ARG A 15 54.85 -11.45 19.88
C ARG A 15 53.82 -12.48 20.36
N LEU A 16 52.62 -12.03 20.76
CA LEU A 16 51.50 -12.90 21.17
C LEU A 16 50.87 -13.67 19.99
N ARG A 17 50.82 -13.07 18.79
CA ARG A 17 50.37 -13.76 17.56
C ARG A 17 51.36 -14.85 17.11
N ARG A 18 52.68 -14.62 17.22
CA ARG A 18 53.70 -15.66 16.99
C ARG A 18 53.61 -16.81 18.00
N ALA A 19 53.34 -16.52 19.28
CA ALA A 19 53.21 -17.53 20.33
C ALA A 19 51.93 -18.40 20.20
N ARG A 20 50.83 -17.86 19.64
CA ARG A 20 49.60 -18.63 19.35
C ARG A 20 49.72 -19.49 18.09
N ASN A 21 50.39 -19.01 17.04
CA ASN A 21 50.60 -19.80 15.82
C ASN A 21 51.59 -20.94 16.01
N LEU A 22 52.55 -20.83 16.95
CA LEU A 22 53.44 -21.93 17.35
C LEU A 22 52.77 -23.01 18.21
N ARG A 23 51.61 -22.73 18.83
CA ARG A 23 50.84 -23.71 19.65
C ARG A 23 49.71 -24.40 18.89
N ALA A 24 49.43 -24.00 17.65
CA ALA A 24 48.41 -24.60 16.79
C ALA A 24 48.95 -25.71 15.87
N GLY A 25 50.27 -25.91 15.82
CA GLY A 25 50.90 -26.95 15.02
C GLY A 25 51.62 -27.97 15.90
N THR A 26 50.88 -28.91 16.50
CA THR A 26 51.35 -30.26 16.89
C THR A 26 50.19 -31.02 17.53
N ARG A 27 49.42 -31.74 16.72
CA ARG A 27 48.71 -32.94 17.18
C ARG A 27 49.71 -34.09 17.13
N THR A 28 49.88 -34.84 18.21
CA THR A 28 49.62 -36.30 18.28
C THR A 28 50.25 -36.97 19.50
N HIS A 29 49.54 -38.02 19.93
CA HIS A 29 49.94 -39.20 20.71
C HIS A 29 50.14 -39.15 22.24
N VAL A 30 49.23 -39.92 22.85
CA VAL A 30 49.20 -40.56 24.17
C VAL A 30 50.50 -41.31 24.49
N ALA A 31 51.04 -41.16 25.71
CA ALA A 31 51.44 -42.29 26.59
C ALA A 31 52.13 -41.82 27.90
N ALA A 32 51.78 -42.54 28.97
CA ALA A 32 52.54 -42.80 30.20
C ALA A 32 52.92 -41.63 31.14
N GLN A 33 52.25 -41.61 32.29
CA GLN A 33 52.69 -40.96 33.52
C GLN A 33 54.04 -41.53 34.02
N PRO A 34 54.84 -40.70 34.70
CA PRO A 34 55.50 -41.13 35.92
C PRO A 34 54.95 -40.33 37.12
N ARG A 35 54.58 -41.08 38.16
CA ARG A 35 54.20 -40.58 39.49
C ARG A 35 55.35 -39.78 40.11
N ALA A 36 55.18 -38.47 40.24
CA ALA A 36 55.96 -37.67 41.19
C ALA A 36 55.18 -37.53 42.50
N ARG A 37 55.67 -38.20 43.54
CA ARG A 37 55.27 -37.98 44.95
C ARG A 37 55.76 -36.58 45.36
N GLY A 38 54.84 -35.64 45.49
CA GLY A 38 55.05 -34.32 46.11
C GLY A 38 54.32 -34.22 47.46
N PRO A 39 54.85 -33.43 48.41
CA PRO A 39 54.54 -33.51 49.84
C PRO A 39 53.12 -33.06 50.21
N ALA A 40 52.74 -33.38 51.44
CA ALA A 40 51.37 -33.47 51.94
C ALA A 40 50.53 -32.18 52.12
N PRO A 41 50.98 -30.91 51.92
CA PRO A 41 50.05 -29.77 52.07
C PRO A 41 49.30 -29.37 50.80
N LEU A 42 49.60 -29.93 49.61
CA LEU A 42 48.87 -29.59 48.38
C LEU A 42 47.52 -30.33 48.20
N ARG A 43 47.30 -31.43 48.92
CA ARG A 43 46.10 -32.28 48.73
C ARG A 43 44.81 -31.61 49.21
N TRP A 44 44.89 -30.79 50.26
CA TRP A 44 43.73 -30.05 50.80
C TRP A 44 43.32 -28.87 49.92
N LEU A 45 44.30 -28.19 49.30
CA LEU A 45 44.04 -27.14 48.32
C LEU A 45 43.43 -27.70 47.03
N THR A 46 43.94 -28.82 46.53
CA THR A 46 43.32 -29.49 45.37
C THR A 46 41.93 -30.03 45.69
N ALA A 47 41.71 -30.58 46.89
CA ALA A 47 40.39 -31.05 47.31
C ALA A 47 39.40 -29.88 47.45
N GLY A 48 39.84 -28.74 48.01
CA GLY A 48 39.03 -27.52 48.10
C GLY A 48 38.69 -26.92 46.74
N CYS A 49 39.64 -26.87 45.81
CA CYS A 49 39.38 -26.41 44.44
C CYS A 49 38.43 -27.36 43.67
N VAL A 50 38.56 -28.67 43.85
CA VAL A 50 37.64 -29.65 43.25
C VAL A 50 36.25 -29.54 43.85
N LEU A 51 36.12 -29.36 45.17
CA LEU A 51 34.83 -29.13 45.83
C LEU A 51 34.16 -27.84 45.35
N LEU A 52 34.91 -26.74 45.21
CA LEU A 52 34.38 -25.49 44.65
C LEU A 52 34.00 -25.63 43.17
N ALA A 53 34.76 -26.38 42.37
CA ALA A 53 34.43 -26.64 40.98
C ALA A 53 33.18 -27.52 40.84
N VAL A 54 33.02 -28.54 41.69
CA VAL A 54 31.84 -29.41 41.71
C VAL A 54 30.62 -28.65 42.26
N ALA A 55 30.79 -27.83 43.29
CA ALA A 55 29.73 -26.95 43.79
C ALA A 55 29.30 -25.93 42.73
N GLY A 56 30.25 -25.33 42.02
CA GLY A 56 29.99 -24.42 40.91
C GLY A 56 29.30 -25.11 39.73
N ALA A 57 29.72 -26.32 39.36
CA ALA A 57 29.07 -27.12 38.32
C ALA A 57 27.66 -27.56 38.73
N ALA A 58 27.46 -27.94 40.00
CA ALA A 58 26.14 -28.25 40.54
C ALA A 58 25.24 -27.02 40.55
N LEU A 59 25.75 -25.85 40.92
CA LEU A 59 25.02 -24.58 40.84
C LEU A 59 24.64 -24.24 39.40
N ILE A 60 25.56 -24.43 38.43
CA ILE A 60 25.28 -24.22 37.00
C ILE A 60 24.24 -25.22 36.50
N VAL A 61 24.30 -26.50 36.88
CA VAL A 61 23.33 -27.52 36.46
C VAL A 61 21.97 -27.31 37.12
N VAL A 62 21.93 -26.93 38.40
CA VAL A 62 20.69 -26.58 39.11
C VAL A 62 20.09 -25.31 38.53
N HIS A 63 20.90 -24.29 38.23
CA HIS A 63 20.45 -23.07 37.58
C HIS A 63 20.00 -23.31 36.14
N ALA A 64 20.69 -24.16 35.38
CA ALA A 64 20.29 -24.59 34.04
C ALA A 64 19.01 -25.44 34.07
N ARG A 65 18.82 -26.29 35.09
CA ARG A 65 17.56 -27.02 35.31
C ARG A 65 16.43 -26.12 35.79
N TRP A 66 16.71 -25.09 36.58
CA TRP A 66 15.73 -24.05 36.93
C TRP A 66 15.34 -23.20 35.73
N LEU A 67 16.30 -22.86 34.87
CA LEU A 67 16.06 -22.20 33.58
C LEU A 67 15.33 -23.09 32.58
N ALA A 68 15.57 -24.40 32.59
CA ALA A 68 14.83 -25.37 31.77
C ALA A 68 13.41 -25.63 32.30
N ALA A 69 13.22 -25.67 33.62
CA ALA A 69 11.90 -25.78 34.26
C ALA A 69 11.08 -24.49 34.16
N ALA A 70 11.73 -23.32 34.09
CA ALA A 70 11.12 -22.06 33.68
C ALA A 70 10.98 -21.93 32.15
N GLY A 71 11.58 -22.85 31.39
CA GLY A 71 11.71 -22.85 29.94
C GLY A 71 10.66 -23.67 29.18
N GLU A 72 9.74 -24.37 29.85
CA GLU A 72 8.55 -24.96 29.22
C GLU A 72 7.40 -23.95 29.11
N MET A 73 7.70 -22.71 28.72
CA MET A 73 6.70 -21.81 28.16
C MET A 73 7.05 -21.54 26.70
N PRO A 74 6.12 -21.74 25.75
CA PRO A 74 6.42 -21.59 24.34
C PRO A 74 6.92 -20.16 24.04
N MET A 75 7.91 -20.08 23.15
CA MET A 75 8.53 -18.83 22.70
C MET A 75 7.48 -17.79 22.25
N GLY A 76 7.52 -16.60 22.88
CA GLY A 76 6.90 -15.37 22.39
C GLY A 76 5.91 -14.73 23.37
N ASP A 77 6.44 -13.94 24.30
CA ASP A 77 5.72 -13.15 25.31
C ASP A 77 4.81 -12.04 24.71
N GLY A 78 3.74 -12.45 24.01
CA GLY A 78 2.72 -11.53 23.53
C GLY A 78 1.74 -11.10 24.63
N ALA A 79 1.70 -11.85 25.74
CA ALA A 79 0.79 -11.64 26.86
C ALA A 79 1.23 -10.48 27.77
N SER A 80 2.53 -10.17 27.87
CA SER A 80 3.03 -9.01 28.62
C SER A 80 2.49 -7.67 28.12
N ARG A 81 2.04 -7.58 26.87
CA ARG A 81 1.34 -6.39 26.37
C ARG A 81 0.08 -6.09 27.17
N LEU A 82 -0.58 -7.11 27.72
CA LEU A 82 -1.83 -6.97 28.48
C LEU A 82 -1.59 -6.50 29.93
N THR A 83 -0.33 -6.42 30.39
CA THR A 83 0.04 -6.08 31.79
C THR A 83 -0.60 -4.78 32.28
N ALA A 84 -0.72 -3.78 31.39
CA ALA A 84 -1.30 -2.48 31.75
C ALA A 84 -2.81 -2.54 32.08
N VAL A 85 -3.52 -3.58 31.63
CA VAL A 85 -4.99 -3.71 31.78
C VAL A 85 -5.36 -4.90 32.67
N LEU A 86 -4.63 -6.01 32.57
CA LEU A 86 -4.93 -7.29 33.23
C LEU A 86 -3.71 -7.85 33.97
N PRO A 87 -3.07 -7.11 34.89
CA PRO A 87 -1.86 -7.57 35.56
C PRO A 87 -2.12 -8.86 36.35
N GLY A 88 -1.27 -9.87 36.16
CA GLY A 88 -1.34 -11.13 36.89
C GLY A 88 -2.45 -12.10 36.46
N VAL A 89 -3.28 -11.74 35.47
CA VAL A 89 -4.41 -12.58 35.01
C VAL A 89 -3.90 -13.80 34.23
N ALA A 90 -4.46 -14.98 34.55
CA ALA A 90 -4.25 -16.20 33.78
C ALA A 90 -5.49 -16.48 32.91
N PHE A 91 -5.26 -16.91 31.67
CA PHE A 91 -6.32 -17.23 30.72
C PHE A 91 -5.86 -18.29 29.72
N THR A 92 -6.82 -18.90 29.00
CA THR A 92 -6.54 -19.91 27.97
C THR A 92 -7.07 -19.41 26.63
N VAL A 93 -6.28 -19.58 25.58
CA VAL A 93 -6.71 -19.39 24.19
C VAL A 93 -7.15 -20.75 23.64
N PRO A 94 -8.44 -20.93 23.30
CA PRO A 94 -8.94 -22.19 22.74
C PRO A 94 -8.32 -22.53 21.38
N ASP A 95 -8.28 -23.81 21.05
CA ASP A 95 -7.95 -24.34 19.71
C ASP A 95 -9.17 -24.36 18.78
N SER A 96 -10.38 -24.47 19.35
CA SER A 96 -11.64 -24.42 18.63
C SER A 96 -12.04 -22.98 18.26
N PRO A 97 -12.58 -22.73 17.04
CA PRO A 97 -13.14 -21.44 16.67
C PRO A 97 -14.27 -20.97 17.59
N GLY A 98 -14.27 -19.69 17.95
CA GLY A 98 -15.33 -19.10 18.76
C GLY A 98 -14.92 -17.81 19.46
N VAL A 99 -15.90 -17.17 20.08
CA VAL A 99 -15.71 -15.96 20.88
C VAL A 99 -15.91 -16.29 22.35
N THR A 100 -14.90 -16.01 23.17
CA THR A 100 -14.99 -16.12 24.64
C THR A 100 -14.74 -14.78 25.29
N MET A 101 -15.43 -14.52 26.39
CA MET A 101 -15.31 -13.26 27.12
C MET A 101 -15.28 -13.51 28.62
N HIS A 102 -14.29 -12.93 29.30
CA HIS A 102 -14.11 -13.00 30.74
C HIS A 102 -14.03 -11.60 31.35
N MET A 103 -14.61 -11.41 32.53
CA MET A 103 -14.53 -10.14 33.27
C MET A 103 -13.52 -10.26 34.41
N HIS A 104 -12.63 -9.28 34.54
CA HIS A 104 -11.58 -9.23 35.56
C HIS A 104 -11.47 -7.80 36.12
N GLY A 105 -11.89 -7.58 37.37
CA GLY A 105 -11.66 -6.30 38.07
C GLY A 105 -12.19 -5.05 37.33
N GLY A 106 -13.30 -5.18 36.60
CA GLY A 106 -13.89 -4.10 35.79
C GLY A 106 -13.39 -4.02 34.34
N ALA A 107 -12.30 -4.73 34.00
CA ALA A 107 -11.86 -4.93 32.62
C ALA A 107 -12.49 -6.20 32.02
N ALA A 108 -12.61 -6.23 30.69
CA ALA A 108 -13.04 -7.40 29.93
C ALA A 108 -11.89 -7.97 29.10
N LEU A 109 -11.77 -9.29 29.06
CA LEU A 109 -10.88 -10.02 28.18
C LEU A 109 -11.72 -10.70 27.11
N LEU A 110 -11.58 -10.28 25.86
CA LEU A 110 -12.23 -10.87 24.69
C LEU A 110 -11.22 -11.70 23.90
N ILE A 111 -11.54 -12.96 23.63
CA ILE A 111 -10.69 -13.88 22.87
C ILE A 111 -11.48 -14.37 21.65
N LEU A 112 -10.94 -14.09 20.47
CA LEU A 112 -11.48 -14.44 19.16
C LEU A 112 -10.60 -15.55 18.57
N ALA A 113 -10.85 -16.79 18.98
CA ALA A 113 -10.10 -17.97 18.54
C ALA A 113 -10.64 -18.48 17.20
N GLY A 114 -9.78 -18.81 16.24
CA GLY A 114 -10.22 -19.26 14.91
C GLY A 114 -11.19 -18.28 14.22
N MET A 115 -11.02 -16.98 14.45
CA MET A 115 -11.83 -15.92 13.84
C MET A 115 -10.97 -15.07 12.92
N ARG A 116 -11.59 -14.56 11.84
CA ARG A 116 -10.98 -13.57 10.94
C ARG A 116 -11.90 -12.36 10.83
N GLY A 117 -11.31 -11.17 11.00
CA GLY A 117 -11.98 -9.91 10.70
C GLY A 117 -12.07 -9.71 9.18
N GLY A 118 -13.26 -9.40 8.69
CA GLY A 118 -13.47 -8.95 7.32
C GLY A 118 -12.94 -7.52 7.08
N PRO A 119 -13.13 -6.97 5.88
CA PRO A 119 -12.83 -5.56 5.62
C PRO A 119 -13.67 -4.65 6.52
N ALA A 120 -13.06 -3.58 7.01
CA ALA A 120 -13.78 -2.57 7.80
C ALA A 120 -14.57 -1.65 6.87
N GLN A 121 -15.88 -1.54 7.09
CA GLN A 121 -16.74 -0.59 6.39
C GLN A 121 -16.60 0.78 7.03
N ARG A 122 -16.46 1.82 6.21
CA ARG A 122 -16.31 3.21 6.63
C ARG A 122 -17.62 3.96 6.41
N VAL A 123 -18.22 4.44 7.49
CA VAL A 123 -19.45 5.24 7.44
C VAL A 123 -19.11 6.67 7.83
N ASP A 124 -19.18 7.60 6.86
CA ASP A 124 -19.00 9.03 7.13
C ASP A 124 -20.25 9.58 7.83
N LEU A 125 -20.07 10.15 9.02
CA LEU A 125 -21.20 10.59 9.84
C LEU A 125 -21.79 11.93 9.38
N CYS A 126 -21.04 12.73 8.62
CA CYS A 126 -21.52 14.00 8.06
C CYS A 126 -22.25 13.78 6.74
N ASP A 127 -21.63 13.05 5.81
CA ASP A 127 -22.15 12.94 4.45
C ASP A 127 -23.24 11.86 4.33
N GLN A 128 -23.07 10.74 5.03
CA GLN A 128 -24.02 9.62 4.93
C GLN A 128 -25.12 9.71 5.99
N LEU A 129 -24.79 10.06 7.23
CA LEU A 129 -25.76 9.97 8.33
C LEU A 129 -26.36 11.31 8.78
N ALA A 130 -25.86 12.48 8.36
CA ALA A 130 -26.44 13.73 8.86
C ALA A 130 -27.89 13.92 8.42
N ASP A 131 -28.77 14.22 9.39
CA ASP A 131 -30.17 14.52 9.12
C ASP A 131 -30.31 15.97 8.64
N ARG A 132 -30.52 16.13 7.33
CA ARG A 132 -30.70 17.46 6.70
C ARG A 132 -31.94 18.21 7.19
N THR A 133 -32.91 17.52 7.79
CA THR A 133 -34.11 18.15 8.34
C THR A 133 -33.94 18.56 9.80
N ARG A 134 -32.97 17.98 10.51
CA ARG A 134 -32.71 18.22 11.94
C ARG A 134 -31.21 18.38 12.18
N PRO A 135 -30.68 19.61 12.04
CA PRO A 135 -29.25 19.88 12.17
C PRO A 135 -28.64 19.32 13.46
N GLY A 136 -27.50 18.66 13.33
CA GLY A 136 -26.76 18.03 14.43
C GLY A 136 -27.29 16.66 14.88
N ARG A 137 -28.42 16.17 14.34
CA ARG A 137 -28.88 14.79 14.56
C ARG A 137 -28.37 13.88 13.44
N LEU A 138 -28.05 12.64 13.80
CA LEU A 138 -27.71 11.59 12.85
C LEU A 138 -28.93 10.69 12.59
N LEU A 139 -29.10 10.27 11.34
CA LEU A 139 -30.00 9.21 10.91
C LEU A 139 -29.47 7.87 11.44
N PRO A 140 -30.36 6.93 11.81
CA PRO A 140 -29.97 5.62 12.31
C PRO A 140 -29.17 4.84 11.26
N LEU A 141 -28.04 4.27 11.67
CA LEU A 141 -27.32 3.24 10.92
C LEU A 141 -27.83 1.86 11.34
N ARG A 142 -28.14 1.00 10.36
CA ARG A 142 -28.63 -0.37 10.59
C ARG A 142 -27.62 -1.37 10.06
N ILE A 143 -27.17 -2.30 10.91
CA ILE A 143 -26.08 -3.23 10.61
C ILE A 143 -26.54 -4.67 10.81
N GLY A 144 -26.40 -5.52 9.80
CA GLY A 144 -26.74 -6.94 9.88
C GLY A 144 -28.15 -7.30 9.37
N TRP A 145 -28.81 -6.41 8.62
CA TRP A 145 -30.11 -6.67 8.01
C TRP A 145 -29.95 -7.52 6.75
N THR A 146 -30.95 -8.34 6.44
CA THR A 146 -31.08 -8.93 5.10
C THR A 146 -31.73 -7.94 4.15
N PHE A 147 -31.63 -8.18 2.84
CA PHE A 147 -32.32 -7.33 1.86
C PHE A 147 -33.85 -7.39 2.01
N ALA A 148 -34.41 -8.57 2.32
CA ALA A 148 -35.84 -8.72 2.58
C ALA A 148 -36.30 -7.86 3.77
N ASP A 149 -35.52 -7.83 4.86
CA ASP A 149 -35.80 -6.95 6.00
C ASP A 149 -35.74 -5.48 5.60
N ALA A 150 -34.72 -5.09 4.82
CA ALA A 150 -34.53 -3.72 4.39
C ALA A 150 -35.66 -3.24 3.46
N ALA A 151 -36.06 -4.06 2.49
CA ALA A 151 -37.13 -3.74 1.53
C ALA A 151 -38.50 -3.55 2.20
N GLY A 152 -38.72 -4.19 3.35
CA GLY A 152 -39.94 -4.04 4.16
C GLY A 152 -39.98 -2.78 5.05
N LEU A 153 -38.89 -2.02 5.16
CA LEU A 153 -38.87 -0.80 5.98
C LEU A 153 -39.70 0.32 5.33
N ALA A 154 -40.36 1.13 6.15
CA ALA A 154 -41.06 2.33 5.66
C ALA A 154 -40.09 3.41 5.12
N SER A 155 -38.85 3.43 5.62
CA SER A 155 -37.78 4.34 5.17
C SER A 155 -36.43 3.66 5.28
N PRO A 156 -36.11 2.74 4.35
CA PRO A 156 -34.83 2.05 4.31
C PRO A 156 -33.75 3.02 3.87
N ARG A 157 -32.86 3.39 4.79
CA ARG A 157 -31.65 4.18 4.54
C ARG A 157 -30.55 3.70 5.48
N ASN A 158 -29.30 3.91 5.09
CA ASN A 158 -28.12 3.64 5.90
C ASN A 158 -28.10 2.20 6.43
N VAL A 159 -28.13 1.23 5.51
CA VAL A 159 -28.19 -0.19 5.84
C VAL A 159 -26.93 -0.89 5.36
N LEU A 160 -26.22 -1.54 6.30
CA LEU A 160 -25.15 -2.50 6.03
C LEU A 160 -25.73 -3.91 6.00
N LEU A 161 -25.82 -4.50 4.82
CA LEU A 161 -26.37 -5.83 4.60
C LEU A 161 -25.40 -6.91 5.05
N ALA A 162 -25.90 -7.91 5.78
CA ALA A 162 -25.16 -9.13 6.06
C ALA A 162 -25.59 -10.25 5.10
N GLU A 163 -24.62 -11.03 4.64
CA GLU A 163 -24.87 -12.22 3.83
C GLU A 163 -25.41 -13.37 4.69
N ARG A 164 -24.89 -13.49 5.92
CA ARG A 164 -25.29 -14.51 6.89
C ARG A 164 -25.97 -13.88 8.11
N PRO A 165 -26.90 -14.61 8.77
CA PRO A 165 -27.54 -14.14 9.97
C PRO A 165 -26.54 -13.64 11.03
N MET A 166 -26.90 -12.54 11.67
CA MET A 166 -26.20 -11.95 12.81
C MET A 166 -27.18 -11.11 13.64
N PRO A 167 -26.84 -10.74 14.87
CA PRO A 167 -27.60 -9.76 15.64
C PRO A 167 -27.79 -8.46 14.85
N ARG A 168 -29.01 -7.91 14.86
CA ARG A 168 -29.36 -6.68 14.14
C ARG A 168 -29.00 -5.47 15.00
N VAL A 169 -27.97 -4.73 14.61
CA VAL A 169 -27.43 -3.60 15.39
C VAL A 169 -27.87 -2.25 14.84
N ARG A 170 -28.39 -1.38 15.70
CA ARG A 170 -28.73 0.00 15.37
C ARG A 170 -27.82 0.97 16.12
N VAL A 171 -27.24 1.92 15.39
CA VAL A 171 -26.43 3.02 15.94
C VAL A 171 -27.15 4.33 15.71
N ASP A 172 -27.32 5.11 16.77
CA ASP A 172 -28.01 6.40 16.77
C ASP A 172 -27.20 7.46 17.52
N GLY A 173 -27.48 8.74 17.28
CA GLY A 173 -26.88 9.80 18.09
C GLY A 173 -26.92 11.18 17.45
N ARG A 174 -26.00 12.02 17.92
CA ARG A 174 -25.78 13.40 17.46
C ARG A 174 -24.33 13.57 17.04
N ALA A 175 -24.08 14.46 16.09
CA ALA A 175 -22.74 14.83 15.65
C ALA A 175 -21.90 15.31 16.85
N GLY A 176 -20.68 14.80 16.99
CA GLY A 176 -19.74 15.18 18.06
C GLY A 176 -20.07 14.65 19.46
N ALA A 177 -21.16 13.88 19.63
CA ALA A 177 -21.55 13.27 20.90
C ALA A 177 -21.29 11.74 20.89
N PRO A 178 -21.27 11.07 22.06
CA PRO A 178 -21.27 9.62 22.11
C PRO A 178 -22.48 9.02 21.36
N LEU A 179 -22.24 8.00 20.56
CA LEU A 179 -23.28 7.30 19.78
C LEU A 179 -23.87 6.16 20.62
N ASP A 180 -25.20 6.03 20.66
CA ASP A 180 -25.90 4.95 21.33
C ASP A 180 -25.93 3.71 20.41
N VAL A 181 -25.63 2.53 20.98
CA VAL A 181 -25.66 1.25 20.28
C VAL A 181 -26.74 0.38 20.89
N SER A 182 -27.63 -0.15 20.06
CA SER A 182 -28.68 -1.10 20.45
C SER A 182 -28.68 -2.29 19.50
N TRP A 183 -29.10 -3.47 19.96
CA TRP A 183 -29.17 -4.65 19.11
C TRP A 183 -30.37 -5.54 19.45
N ASP A 184 -30.76 -6.35 18.47
CA ASP A 184 -31.73 -7.42 18.60
C ASP A 184 -31.06 -8.76 18.24
N GLY A 185 -31.36 -9.80 19.03
CA GLY A 185 -30.69 -11.11 18.99
C GLY A 185 -29.74 -11.36 20.17
N GLU A 186 -29.34 -12.63 20.33
CA GLU A 186 -28.47 -13.08 21.43
C GLU A 186 -27.02 -12.62 21.22
N ALA A 187 -26.66 -11.51 21.88
CA ALA A 187 -25.31 -10.95 21.87
C ALA A 187 -25.03 -10.13 23.13
N ARG A 188 -23.75 -9.90 23.41
CA ARG A 188 -23.28 -9.15 24.58
C ARG A 188 -22.29 -8.07 24.16
N TRP A 189 -22.51 -6.86 24.68
CA TRP A 189 -21.59 -5.75 24.53
C TRP A 189 -20.39 -5.88 25.48
N VAL A 190 -19.20 -5.53 24.98
CA VAL A 190 -17.95 -5.52 25.73
C VAL A 190 -17.62 -4.08 26.13
N GLY A 191 -17.85 -3.74 27.40
CA GLY A 191 -17.60 -2.41 27.97
C GLY A 191 -18.61 -2.02 29.05
N ALA A 192 -18.41 -0.85 29.67
CA ALA A 192 -19.26 -0.37 30.76
C ALA A 192 -20.68 0.02 30.31
N ALA A 193 -20.83 0.56 29.10
CA ALA A 193 -22.11 0.92 28.49
C ALA A 193 -22.07 0.74 26.97
N ALA A 194 -23.23 0.46 26.36
CA ALA A 194 -23.40 0.35 24.91
C ALA A 194 -23.40 1.73 24.22
N ARG A 195 -22.31 2.50 24.41
CA ARG A 195 -22.10 3.84 23.86
C ARG A 195 -20.69 3.96 23.29
N LEU A 196 -20.55 4.65 22.16
CA LEU A 196 -19.29 4.91 21.47
C LEU A 196 -18.93 6.40 21.56
N ALA A 197 -18.03 6.74 22.46
CA ALA A 197 -17.49 8.10 22.55
C ALA A 197 -16.66 8.47 21.29
N PRO A 198 -16.53 9.76 20.93
CA PRO A 198 -15.59 10.20 19.90
C PRO A 198 -14.16 9.71 20.19
N GLY A 199 -13.52 9.07 19.21
CA GLY A 199 -12.22 8.42 19.36
C GLY A 199 -12.27 7.01 19.96
N GLY A 200 -13.41 6.60 20.51
CA GLY A 200 -13.58 5.34 21.23
C GLY A 200 -13.91 4.14 20.35
N GLU A 201 -13.91 2.98 21.00
CA GLU A 201 -14.16 1.68 20.39
C GLU A 201 -15.09 0.83 21.28
N GLY A 202 -15.84 -0.07 20.65
CA GLY A 202 -16.66 -1.05 21.34
C GLY A 202 -16.85 -2.33 20.52
N TRP A 203 -17.17 -3.41 21.22
CA TRP A 203 -17.37 -4.72 20.64
C TRP A 203 -18.73 -5.28 21.02
N LEU A 204 -19.42 -5.87 20.04
CA LEU A 204 -20.57 -6.72 20.26
C LEU A 204 -20.18 -8.16 19.92
N ALA A 205 -20.29 -9.08 20.88
CA ALA A 205 -19.88 -10.47 20.72
C ALA A 205 -21.07 -11.42 20.86
N TRP A 206 -21.10 -12.47 20.04
CA TRP A 206 -22.01 -13.61 20.15
C TRP A 206 -21.20 -14.90 19.90
N ARG A 207 -21.85 -16.07 20.06
CA ARG A 207 -21.18 -17.38 20.02
C ARG A 207 -20.25 -17.55 18.81
N ASP A 208 -20.76 -17.25 17.62
CA ASP A 208 -20.09 -17.52 16.34
C ASP A 208 -19.68 -16.22 15.60
N GLY A 209 -19.44 -15.13 16.32
CA GLY A 209 -19.04 -13.88 15.69
C GLY A 209 -18.88 -12.70 16.63
N ALA A 210 -18.24 -11.65 16.12
CA ALA A 210 -18.15 -10.39 16.82
C ALA A 210 -18.19 -9.22 15.84
N LEU A 211 -18.70 -8.08 16.28
CA LEU A 211 -18.73 -6.82 15.55
C LEU A 211 -17.91 -5.80 16.32
N ARG A 212 -16.88 -5.25 15.69
CA ARG A 212 -16.07 -4.15 16.20
C ARG A 212 -16.60 -2.84 15.62
N LEU A 213 -16.86 -1.87 16.49
CA LEU A 213 -17.28 -0.51 16.14
C LEU A 213 -16.24 0.48 16.64
N ARG A 214 -15.74 1.36 15.77
CA ARG A 214 -14.78 2.41 16.16
C ARG A 214 -15.22 3.77 15.66
N HIS A 215 -15.34 4.72 16.56
CA HIS A 215 -15.67 6.10 16.21
C HIS A 215 -14.36 6.90 16.14
N ARG A 216 -14.00 7.38 14.95
CA ARG A 216 -12.70 8.05 14.72
C ARG A 216 -12.89 9.47 14.22
N PRO A 217 -12.04 10.42 14.64
CA PRO A 217 -11.94 11.72 13.98
C PRO A 217 -11.59 11.54 12.49
N SER A 218 -12.19 12.37 11.64
CA SER A 218 -11.96 12.38 10.19
C SER A 218 -11.82 13.83 9.71
N ASN A 219 -10.81 14.10 8.87
CA ASN A 219 -10.67 15.42 8.25
C ASN A 219 -11.78 15.72 7.24
N ALA A 220 -12.39 14.68 6.65
CA ALA A 220 -13.53 14.84 5.73
C ALA A 220 -14.81 15.23 6.48
N CYS A 221 -14.93 14.80 7.75
CA CYS A 221 -16.05 15.13 8.63
C CYS A 221 -15.52 15.63 9.99
N PRO A 222 -14.99 16.87 10.08
CA PRO A 222 -14.41 17.36 11.33
C PRO A 222 -15.42 17.47 12.48
N ALA A 223 -16.70 17.69 12.14
CA ALA A 223 -17.76 17.90 13.11
C ALA A 223 -18.24 16.62 13.81
N ALA A 224 -18.21 15.48 13.12
CA ALA A 224 -18.74 14.22 13.65
C ALA A 224 -17.80 13.03 13.52
N GLY A 225 -16.81 13.05 12.64
CA GLY A 225 -15.91 11.91 12.39
C GLY A 225 -16.51 10.83 11.49
N GLU A 226 -15.92 9.64 11.55
CA GLU A 226 -16.35 8.43 10.85
C GLU A 226 -16.56 7.27 11.81
N LEU A 227 -17.45 6.34 11.46
CA LEU A 227 -17.62 5.07 12.15
C LEU A 227 -17.04 3.93 11.30
N LEU A 228 -16.09 3.18 11.88
CA LEU A 228 -15.59 1.93 11.30
C LEU A 228 -16.38 0.76 11.86
N VAL A 229 -16.90 -0.07 10.96
CA VAL A 229 -17.68 -1.27 11.28
C VAL A 229 -16.94 -2.48 10.73
N GLN A 230 -16.52 -3.41 11.60
CA GLN A 230 -15.78 -4.60 11.18
C GLN A 230 -16.38 -5.87 11.78
N LEU A 231 -16.77 -6.80 10.92
CA LEU A 231 -17.34 -8.09 11.30
C LEU A 231 -16.26 -9.17 11.39
N TYR A 232 -16.30 -9.97 12.45
CA TYR A 232 -15.43 -11.12 12.69
C TYR A 232 -16.25 -12.40 12.59
N ARG A 233 -15.77 -13.34 11.78
CA ARG A 233 -16.44 -14.62 11.52
C ARG A 233 -15.46 -15.79 11.70
N PRO A 234 -15.96 -17.02 11.94
CA PRO A 234 -15.11 -18.20 12.02
C PRO A 234 -14.32 -18.40 10.73
N ALA A 235 -13.01 -18.58 10.85
CA ALA A 235 -12.09 -18.88 9.77
C ALA A 235 -10.83 -19.53 10.34
N PRO A 236 -10.21 -20.53 9.67
CA PRO A 236 -9.00 -21.16 10.16
C PRO A 236 -7.87 -20.14 10.23
N THR A 237 -7.54 -19.71 11.44
CA THR A 237 -6.42 -18.80 11.74
C THR A 237 -5.51 -19.46 12.77
N PRO A 238 -4.19 -19.41 12.59
CA PRO A 238 -3.24 -20.10 13.50
C PRO A 238 -3.10 -19.40 14.86
N ARG A 239 -3.65 -18.18 15.01
CA ARG A 239 -3.57 -17.36 16.22
C ARG A 239 -4.91 -16.68 16.46
N ALA A 240 -5.29 -16.59 17.72
CA ALA A 240 -6.46 -15.85 18.19
C ALA A 240 -6.11 -14.37 18.38
N LEU A 241 -7.08 -13.49 18.11
CA LEU A 241 -7.03 -12.10 18.55
C LEU A 241 -7.50 -12.02 19.99
N VAL A 242 -6.64 -11.50 20.87
CA VAL A 242 -6.92 -11.32 22.29
C VAL A 242 -6.94 -9.83 22.58
N VAL A 243 -8.07 -9.34 23.09
CA VAL A 243 -8.36 -7.93 23.35
C VAL A 243 -8.67 -7.74 24.82
N ALA A 244 -7.86 -6.96 25.53
CA ALA A 244 -8.15 -6.50 26.89
C ALA A 244 -8.78 -5.11 26.82
N VAL A 245 -10.06 -5.00 27.21
CA VAL A 245 -10.83 -3.77 27.24
C VAL A 245 -10.89 -3.26 28.67
N PRO A 246 -10.21 -2.14 29.01
CA PRO A 246 -10.30 -1.57 30.36
C PRO A 246 -11.69 -0.97 30.62
N ALA A 247 -12.02 -0.71 31.88
CA ALA A 247 -13.23 0.04 32.23
C ALA A 247 -13.22 1.47 31.62
N HIS A 248 -12.02 2.07 31.54
CA HIS A 248 -11.76 3.38 30.94
C HIS A 248 -10.45 3.34 30.16
N GLY A 249 -10.41 3.98 28.98
CA GLY A 249 -9.22 4.06 28.13
C GLY A 249 -9.27 3.11 26.92
N GLU A 250 -8.14 3.00 26.23
CA GLU A 250 -8.04 2.26 24.97
C GLU A 250 -7.86 0.74 25.21
N PRO A 251 -8.50 -0.12 24.41
CA PRO A 251 -8.24 -1.55 24.42
C PRO A 251 -6.78 -1.88 24.05
N VAL A 252 -6.25 -2.95 24.64
CA VAL A 252 -4.93 -3.49 24.31
C VAL A 252 -5.08 -4.83 23.61
N GLU A 253 -4.42 -4.98 22.47
CA GLU A 253 -4.57 -6.14 21.58
C GLU A 253 -3.27 -6.91 21.39
N THR A 254 -3.38 -8.24 21.28
CA THR A 254 -2.27 -9.12 20.92
C THR A 254 -2.79 -10.35 20.16
N LEU A 255 -1.89 -10.99 19.40
CA LEU A 255 -2.18 -12.26 18.73
C LEU A 255 -1.50 -13.37 19.51
N LEU A 256 -2.23 -14.43 19.86
CA LEU A 256 -1.69 -15.55 20.65
C LEU A 256 -2.06 -16.87 19.98
N ALA A 257 -1.15 -17.85 20.01
CA ALA A 257 -1.46 -19.21 19.58
C ALA A 257 -2.41 -19.88 20.60
N PRO A 258 -3.10 -20.97 20.26
CA PRO A 258 -3.80 -21.78 21.26
C PRO A 258 -2.87 -22.21 22.40
N GLY A 259 -3.35 -22.15 23.64
CA GLY A 259 -2.55 -22.47 24.84
C GLY A 259 -2.89 -21.65 26.08
N GLY A 260 -2.23 -21.97 27.20
CA GLY A 260 -2.37 -21.26 28.47
C GLY A 260 -1.39 -20.09 28.60
N TYR A 261 -1.87 -18.96 29.11
CA TYR A 261 -1.09 -17.73 29.27
C TYR A 261 -1.27 -17.13 30.67
N ARG A 262 -0.23 -16.46 31.16
CA ARG A 262 -0.27 -15.63 32.35
C ARG A 262 0.30 -14.26 32.03
N VAL A 263 -0.49 -13.22 32.27
CA VAL A 263 -0.04 -11.83 32.17
C VAL A 263 0.88 -11.55 33.37
N PRO A 264 2.07 -10.95 33.17
CA PRO A 264 2.93 -10.50 34.25
C PRO A 264 2.18 -9.62 35.26
N ALA A 265 2.54 -9.71 36.54
CA ALA A 265 1.94 -8.89 37.60
C ALA A 265 2.57 -7.48 37.69
N SER A 266 3.71 -7.28 37.04
CA SER A 266 4.43 -6.00 37.00
C SER A 266 5.02 -5.78 35.61
N PRO A 267 5.16 -4.51 35.17
CA PRO A 267 5.89 -4.20 33.95
C PRO A 267 7.35 -4.68 34.05
N ALA A 268 8.01 -4.84 32.89
CA ALA A 268 9.43 -5.15 32.85
C ALA A 268 10.27 -4.08 33.57
N ALA A 269 11.43 -4.45 34.10
CA ALA A 269 12.35 -3.49 34.71
C ALA A 269 12.80 -2.45 33.68
N THR A 270 12.77 -1.17 34.06
CA THR A 270 13.21 -0.06 33.20
C THR A 270 14.72 -0.13 32.96
N LEU A 271 15.15 0.19 31.73
CA LEU A 271 16.58 0.21 31.37
C LEU A 271 17.28 1.42 32.01
N GLU A 272 18.60 1.32 32.26
CA GLU A 272 19.40 2.39 32.90
C GLU A 272 19.26 3.75 32.18
N ASP A 273 19.14 3.73 30.85
CA ASP A 273 19.00 4.92 30.00
C ASP A 273 17.65 5.62 30.19
N GLU A 274 16.57 4.84 30.33
CA GLU A 274 15.23 5.34 30.60
C GLU A 274 15.17 6.01 31.97
N GLN A 275 15.79 5.36 32.96
CA GLN A 275 15.88 5.91 34.31
C GLN A 275 16.68 7.22 34.33
N LEU A 276 17.81 7.27 33.63
CA LEU A 276 18.62 8.49 33.48
C LEU A 276 17.80 9.60 32.81
N PHE A 277 17.09 9.31 31.73
CA PHE A 277 16.24 10.28 31.04
C PHE A 277 15.15 10.84 31.97
N ALA A 278 14.46 9.98 32.72
CA ALA A 278 13.43 10.40 33.67
C ALA A 278 14.00 11.31 34.77
N GLN A 279 15.19 10.99 35.30
CA GLN A 279 15.88 11.81 36.30
C GLN A 279 16.30 13.18 35.74
N LEU A 280 16.87 13.22 34.54
CA LEU A 280 17.23 14.46 33.84
C LEU A 280 15.98 15.32 33.61
N GLN A 281 14.87 14.71 33.20
CA GLN A 281 13.63 15.43 32.89
C GLN A 281 12.98 16.01 34.15
N ALA A 282 12.96 15.24 35.25
CA ALA A 282 12.41 15.69 36.52
C ALA A 282 13.15 16.92 37.08
N ARG A 283 14.45 17.05 36.78
CA ARG A 283 15.30 18.18 37.16
C ARG A 283 15.34 19.31 36.12
N GLY A 284 14.61 19.17 35.01
CA GLY A 284 14.59 20.15 33.93
C GLY A 284 15.90 20.22 33.12
N LEU A 285 16.81 19.23 33.25
CA LEU A 285 18.08 19.16 32.50
C LEU A 285 17.93 18.62 31.08
N VAL A 286 16.79 17.99 30.79
CA VAL A 286 16.30 17.69 29.44
C VAL A 286 14.85 18.15 29.33
N ARG A 287 14.53 18.93 28.30
CA ARG A 287 13.18 19.50 28.12
C ARG A 287 12.83 19.68 26.64
N LEU A 288 11.54 19.85 26.37
CA LEU A 288 11.06 20.27 25.05
C LEU A 288 11.08 21.79 25.01
N GLY A 289 11.89 22.36 24.12
CA GLY A 289 11.94 23.80 23.86
C GLY A 289 10.68 24.34 23.20
N ALA A 290 10.51 25.66 23.23
CA ALA A 290 9.36 26.34 22.60
C ALA A 290 9.31 26.16 21.07
N ASN A 291 10.47 25.93 20.45
CA ASN A 291 10.60 25.60 19.03
C ASN A 291 10.31 24.11 18.72
N GLY A 292 9.97 23.31 19.74
CA GLY A 292 9.66 21.90 19.65
C GLY A 292 10.87 20.98 19.46
N LEU A 293 12.09 21.46 19.72
CA LEU A 293 13.31 20.64 19.77
C LEU A 293 13.59 20.19 21.21
N ALA A 294 14.27 19.05 21.36
CA ALA A 294 14.79 18.61 22.64
C ALA A 294 16.04 19.41 22.99
N GLU A 295 16.04 20.00 24.18
CA GLU A 295 17.14 20.78 24.73
C GLU A 295 17.86 19.96 25.81
N LEU A 296 19.18 20.02 25.83
CA LEU A 296 20.02 19.44 26.88
C LEU A 296 20.79 20.55 27.58
N ALA A 297 20.81 20.52 28.91
CA ALA A 297 21.61 21.45 29.69
C ALA A 297 23.10 21.29 29.31
N PRO A 298 23.85 22.39 29.12
CA PRO A 298 25.25 22.32 28.70
C PRO A 298 26.13 21.68 29.78
N PRO A 299 27.25 21.02 29.41
CA PRO A 299 28.13 20.35 30.37
C PRO A 299 28.78 21.32 31.36
N ASP A 300 28.89 22.59 30.99
CA ASP A 300 29.46 23.72 31.71
C ASP A 300 28.39 24.72 32.19
N LEU A 301 27.15 24.28 32.41
CA LEU A 301 26.03 25.13 32.87
C LEU A 301 26.37 26.00 34.10
N ALA A 302 27.20 25.49 35.02
CA ALA A 302 27.69 26.26 36.16
C ALA A 302 28.49 27.51 35.74
N ALA A 303 29.35 27.38 34.73
CA ALA A 303 30.13 28.49 34.20
C ALA A 303 29.26 29.48 33.42
N TRP A 304 28.24 28.97 32.69
CA TRP A 304 27.29 29.83 31.96
C TRP A 304 26.50 30.72 32.93
N ARG A 305 26.02 30.17 34.04
CA ARG A 305 25.33 30.94 35.09
C ARG A 305 26.23 31.95 35.78
N ALA A 306 27.50 31.61 35.97
CA ALA A 306 28.47 32.56 36.53
C ALA A 306 28.77 33.72 35.56
N ALA A 307 28.63 33.50 34.26
CA ALA A 307 28.86 34.50 33.22
C ALA A 307 27.65 35.42 32.95
N GLY A 308 26.44 35.05 33.39
CA GLY A 308 25.24 35.90 33.24
C GLY A 308 23.93 35.12 33.23
N LYS A 309 22.85 35.78 32.75
CA LYS A 309 21.54 35.14 32.56
C LYS A 309 21.60 34.07 31.48
N THR A 310 20.97 32.93 31.74
CA THR A 310 20.93 31.79 30.83
C THR A 310 19.50 31.31 30.58
N PRO A 311 19.22 30.60 29.47
CA PRO A 311 17.93 29.93 29.27
C PRO A 311 17.60 28.85 30.31
N TRP A 312 18.53 28.49 31.19
CA TRP A 312 18.43 27.43 32.20
C TRP A 312 18.38 27.99 33.63
N ASP A 313 18.06 29.28 33.78
CA ASP A 313 18.00 29.94 35.08
C ASP A 313 16.90 29.37 36.00
N ASP A 314 15.96 28.61 35.45
CA ASP A 314 14.92 27.87 36.17
C ASP A 314 15.40 26.52 36.76
N VAL A 315 16.56 26.01 36.35
CA VAL A 315 17.11 24.74 36.83
C VAL A 315 17.76 24.90 38.20
N ASN A 316 17.40 24.08 39.20
CA ASN A 316 18.14 24.05 40.46
C ASN A 316 19.45 23.25 40.32
N LEU A 317 20.60 23.92 40.33
CA LEU A 317 21.91 23.31 40.08
C LEU A 317 22.59 22.88 41.40
N ASP A 318 22.06 21.82 42.01
CA ASP A 318 22.60 21.22 43.23
C ASP A 318 23.60 20.06 42.94
N GLY A 319 24.11 19.41 43.99
CA GLY A 319 25.07 18.31 43.85
C GLY A 319 24.53 17.09 43.08
N ASP A 320 23.21 16.86 43.07
CA ASP A 320 22.58 15.82 42.26
C ASP A 320 22.53 16.20 40.79
N ALA A 321 22.15 17.44 40.49
CA ALA A 321 22.11 17.96 39.13
C ALA A 321 23.50 17.91 38.47
N LEU A 322 24.56 18.23 39.21
CA LEU A 322 25.94 18.11 38.74
C LEU A 322 26.34 16.64 38.45
N ARG A 323 25.92 15.69 39.29
CA ARG A 323 26.13 14.25 39.05
C ARG A 323 25.38 13.76 37.81
N LEU A 324 24.15 14.25 37.58
CA LEU A 324 23.37 13.93 36.40
C LEU A 324 23.98 14.51 35.12
N LEU A 325 24.52 15.73 35.17
CA LEU A 325 25.29 16.31 34.06
C LEU A 325 26.56 15.50 33.77
N GLU A 326 27.30 15.09 34.81
CA GLU A 326 28.46 14.22 34.61
C GLU A 326 28.07 12.88 33.97
N ARG A 327 26.99 12.25 34.43
CA ARG A 327 26.46 11.01 33.86
C ARG A 327 26.02 11.18 32.41
N LEU A 328 25.26 12.24 32.11
CA LEU A 328 24.83 12.58 30.74
C LEU A 328 26.01 12.76 29.77
N TYR A 329 27.12 13.36 30.23
CA TYR A 329 28.23 13.71 29.33
C TYR A 329 29.43 12.75 29.33
N ARG A 330 29.59 11.91 30.37
CA ARG A 330 30.78 11.06 30.59
C ARG A 330 30.48 9.56 30.81
N ARG A 331 29.24 9.11 30.59
CA ARG A 331 28.84 7.69 30.71
C ARG A 331 28.08 7.22 29.46
N ALA A 332 28.01 5.91 29.28
CA ALA A 332 27.48 5.26 28.08
C ALA A 332 25.95 5.41 27.94
N ASP A 333 25.22 5.36 29.06
CA ASP A 333 23.79 5.66 29.11
C ASP A 333 23.51 7.13 28.75
N GLY A 334 24.38 8.05 29.19
CA GLY A 334 24.40 9.43 28.74
C GLY A 334 24.66 9.60 27.24
N ASP A 335 25.63 8.87 26.68
CA ASP A 335 25.87 8.82 25.23
C ASP A 335 24.61 8.41 24.46
N PHE A 336 23.91 7.37 24.95
CA PHE A 336 22.69 6.89 24.34
C PHE A 336 21.56 7.93 24.40
N VAL A 337 21.32 8.56 25.56
CA VAL A 337 20.32 9.64 25.69
C VAL A 337 20.61 10.80 24.74
N ARG A 338 21.87 11.23 24.62
CA ARG A 338 22.26 12.29 23.67
C ARG A 338 22.03 11.88 22.22
N GLU A 339 22.31 10.64 21.88
CA GLU A 339 22.04 10.11 20.55
C GLU A 339 20.54 10.08 20.26
N GLN A 340 19.69 9.69 21.22
CA GLN A 340 18.24 9.76 21.05
C GLN A 340 17.75 11.20 20.86
N VAL A 341 18.32 12.18 21.59
CA VAL A 341 18.04 13.62 21.40
C VAL A 341 18.46 14.08 20.00
N ARG A 342 19.63 13.66 19.53
CA ARG A 342 20.14 13.99 18.19
C ARG A 342 19.21 13.47 17.10
N VAL A 343 18.78 12.22 17.19
CA VAL A 343 17.81 11.60 16.27
C VAL A 343 16.47 12.35 16.32
N PHE A 344 15.96 12.62 17.52
CA PHE A 344 14.71 13.37 17.71
C PHE A 344 14.75 14.76 17.06
N ASN A 345 15.84 15.53 17.24
CA ASN A 345 15.97 16.86 16.66
C ASN A 345 16.16 16.82 15.13
N ALA A 346 16.98 15.91 14.63
CA ALA A 346 17.23 15.74 13.20
C ALA A 346 15.96 15.37 12.41
N GLU A 347 15.03 14.63 13.02
CA GLU A 347 13.74 14.30 12.41
C GLU A 347 12.70 15.42 12.51
N ARG A 348 12.89 16.46 13.33
CA ARG A 348 11.91 17.55 13.52
C ARG A 348 12.22 18.81 12.71
N ARG A 349 13.44 18.94 12.20
CA ARG A 349 13.88 20.04 11.32
C ARG A 349 14.56 19.48 10.09
N LEU A 350 14.03 19.84 8.93
CA LEU A 350 14.58 19.43 7.65
C LEU A 350 15.08 20.65 6.89
N LEU A 351 16.38 20.70 6.65
CA LEU A 351 16.95 21.48 5.57
C LEU A 351 17.79 20.54 4.73
N ALA A 352 17.37 20.31 3.50
CA ALA A 352 18.03 19.41 2.57
C ALA A 352 18.13 20.04 1.18
N TRP A 353 19.13 19.65 0.42
CA TRP A 353 19.36 20.14 -0.93
C TRP A 353 19.95 19.06 -1.81
N ARG A 354 19.83 19.26 -3.12
CA ARG A 354 20.51 18.45 -4.14
C ARG A 354 20.67 19.20 -5.45
N LEU A 355 21.61 18.70 -6.24
CA LEU A 355 21.88 19.18 -7.60
C LEU A 355 21.29 18.22 -8.63
N PRO A 356 21.18 18.62 -9.91
CA PRO A 356 20.91 17.71 -11.02
C PRO A 356 21.89 16.54 -11.05
N ALA A 357 21.44 15.39 -11.53
CA ALA A 357 22.32 14.23 -11.72
C ALA A 357 23.53 14.60 -12.60
N GLY A 358 24.73 14.15 -12.21
CA GLY A 358 25.99 14.47 -12.88
C GLY A 358 26.64 15.80 -12.48
N ALA A 359 25.93 16.69 -11.76
CA ALA A 359 26.53 17.90 -11.19
C ALA A 359 27.25 17.59 -9.87
N THR A 360 28.38 18.25 -9.62
CA THR A 360 29.19 18.08 -8.40
C THR A 360 29.53 19.43 -7.80
N ALA A 361 29.57 19.50 -6.46
CA ALA A 361 29.96 20.70 -5.74
C ALA A 361 30.39 20.38 -4.30
N GLY A 362 31.21 21.27 -3.71
CA GLY A 362 31.62 21.17 -2.31
C GLY A 362 30.63 21.90 -1.39
N TRP A 363 30.27 21.29 -0.26
CA TRP A 363 29.26 21.81 0.66
C TRP A 363 29.80 21.98 2.08
N ARG A 364 29.44 23.09 2.72
CA ARG A 364 29.56 23.31 4.17
C ARG A 364 28.27 23.96 4.68
N ALA A 365 27.87 23.66 5.91
CA ALA A 365 26.70 24.28 6.53
C ALA A 365 27.04 24.82 7.93
N GLU A 366 26.48 25.98 8.23
CA GLU A 366 26.54 26.63 9.54
C GLU A 366 25.10 26.96 9.98
N VAL A 367 24.80 26.87 11.27
CA VAL A 367 23.51 27.30 11.84
C VAL A 367 23.76 28.53 12.72
N VAL A 368 22.90 29.54 12.58
CA VAL A 368 22.99 30.76 13.39
C VAL A 368 22.40 30.49 14.78
N GLN A 369 23.22 30.67 15.82
CA GLN A 369 22.83 30.59 17.23
C GLN A 369 23.19 31.91 17.93
N GLY A 370 22.19 32.74 18.20
CA GLY A 370 22.42 34.12 18.66
C GLY A 370 23.21 34.92 17.63
N THR A 371 24.42 35.38 18.00
CA THR A 371 25.34 36.10 17.12
C THR A 371 26.43 35.21 16.50
N ALA A 372 26.51 33.93 16.87
CA ALA A 372 27.53 33.00 16.41
C ALA A 372 27.01 32.09 15.29
N ALA A 373 27.89 31.72 14.35
CA ALA A 373 27.63 30.71 13.33
C ALA A 373 28.35 29.42 13.71
N VAL A 374 27.60 28.35 13.93
CA VAL A 374 28.13 27.06 14.39
C VAL A 374 28.15 26.06 13.22
N PRO A 375 29.31 25.50 12.85
CA PRO A 375 29.39 24.45 11.84
C PRO A 375 28.57 23.23 12.24
N VAL A 376 27.79 22.68 11.31
CA VAL A 376 26.96 21.49 11.55
C VAL A 376 27.35 20.34 10.62
N PRO A 377 27.24 19.08 11.08
CA PRO A 377 27.54 17.92 10.24
C PRO A 377 26.50 17.78 9.13
N LEU A 378 26.95 17.33 7.96
CA LEU A 378 26.09 16.96 6.84
C LEU A 378 25.78 15.46 6.85
N ALA A 379 24.63 15.09 6.30
CA ALA A 379 24.26 13.70 6.05
C ALA A 379 23.79 13.52 4.60
N ASP A 380 24.18 12.41 3.98
CA ASP A 380 23.86 12.06 2.59
C ASP A 380 22.63 11.14 2.50
N ASP A 381 21.55 11.54 3.18
CA ASP A 381 20.28 10.82 3.21
C ASP A 381 19.09 11.77 3.43
N MET A 382 17.88 11.24 3.27
CA MET A 382 16.63 11.88 3.71
C MET A 382 15.94 10.99 4.73
N PRO A 383 15.33 11.58 5.78
CA PRO A 383 14.41 10.83 6.63
C PRO A 383 13.30 10.23 5.76
N PRO A 384 12.92 8.94 5.94
CA PRO A 384 11.92 8.30 5.08
C PRO A 384 10.60 9.08 5.00
N ALA A 385 10.16 9.68 6.12
CA ALA A 385 8.94 10.50 6.18
C ALA A 385 8.94 11.68 5.19
N SER A 386 10.11 12.19 4.80
CA SER A 386 10.25 13.28 3.84
C SER A 386 9.82 12.90 2.42
N ALA A 387 9.71 11.60 2.10
CA ALA A 387 9.13 11.16 0.84
C ALA A 387 7.69 11.68 0.64
N ARG A 388 6.96 12.00 1.73
CA ARG A 388 5.60 12.57 1.68
C ARG A 388 5.53 14.02 1.16
N LEU A 389 6.68 14.68 0.99
CA LEU A 389 6.77 16.00 0.35
C LEU A 389 6.50 15.92 -1.17
N PHE A 390 6.57 14.71 -1.74
CA PHE A 390 6.40 14.49 -3.16
C PHE A 390 5.22 13.56 -3.45
N ALA A 391 4.38 13.92 -4.42
CA ALA A 391 3.33 13.04 -4.93
C ALA A 391 3.92 11.89 -5.77
N ARG A 392 5.10 12.09 -6.36
CA ARG A 392 5.85 11.10 -7.13
C ARG A 392 7.34 11.26 -6.88
N LEU A 393 8.10 10.17 -7.00
CA LEU A 393 9.57 10.21 -6.91
C LEU A 393 10.15 11.19 -7.94
N PRO A 394 10.81 12.30 -7.52
CA PRO A 394 11.39 13.23 -8.47
C PRO A 394 12.55 12.58 -9.26
N GLN A 395 12.76 13.02 -10.50
CA GLN A 395 13.71 12.40 -11.44
C GLN A 395 14.77 13.39 -11.91
N GLY A 396 15.94 12.87 -12.30
CA GLY A 396 17.05 13.66 -12.86
C GLY A 396 17.89 14.42 -11.82
N TRP A 397 17.81 14.04 -10.55
CA TRP A 397 18.54 14.67 -9.45
C TRP A 397 19.57 13.73 -8.83
N ALA A 398 20.66 14.30 -8.32
CA ALA A 398 21.65 13.60 -7.50
C ALA A 398 21.06 13.23 -6.12
N PRO A 399 21.74 12.37 -5.33
CA PRO A 399 21.34 12.09 -3.96
C PRO A 399 21.20 13.35 -3.11
N TRP A 400 20.30 13.30 -2.13
CA TRP A 400 20.08 14.38 -1.18
C TRP A 400 21.25 14.55 -0.22
N GLN A 401 21.51 15.80 0.16
CA GLN A 401 22.30 16.16 1.33
C GLN A 401 21.44 16.98 2.29
N ARG A 402 21.70 16.87 3.58
CA ARG A 402 20.98 17.63 4.61
C ARG A 402 21.85 17.99 5.79
N ILE A 403 21.34 18.87 6.63
CA ILE A 403 21.87 19.06 7.99
C ILE A 403 21.57 17.81 8.83
N GLY A 404 22.64 17.20 9.35
CA GLY A 404 22.63 15.92 10.08
C GLY A 404 22.26 16.05 11.55
N ALA A 405 22.56 17.19 12.17
CA ALA A 405 22.26 17.48 13.58
C ALA A 405 21.93 18.98 13.76
N TRP A 406 20.76 19.25 14.36
CA TRP A 406 20.31 20.60 14.65
C TRP A 406 20.63 20.99 16.11
N PRO A 407 21.20 22.19 16.35
CA PRO A 407 21.32 22.72 17.70
C PRO A 407 19.96 23.10 18.27
N ALA A 408 19.86 23.14 19.60
CA ALA A 408 18.62 23.40 20.34
C ALA A 408 17.92 24.71 19.94
N ASP A 409 18.66 25.76 19.58
CA ASP A 409 18.12 27.11 19.31
C ASP A 409 18.21 27.53 17.83
N GLY A 410 18.55 26.61 16.92
CA GLY A 410 18.82 26.92 15.52
C GLY A 410 17.57 27.25 14.71
N GLY A 411 17.51 28.47 14.14
CA GLY A 411 16.38 28.95 13.34
C GLY A 411 16.64 29.05 11.83
N VAL A 412 17.83 29.50 11.42
CA VAL A 412 18.24 29.70 10.03
C VAL A 412 19.60 29.04 9.82
N ALA A 413 19.80 28.40 8.68
CA ALA A 413 21.09 27.84 8.31
C ALA A 413 21.68 28.54 7.08
N ARG A 414 23.00 28.63 7.08
CA ARG A 414 23.83 29.17 6.01
C ARG A 414 24.54 28.02 5.32
N LEU A 415 24.19 27.78 4.05
CA LEU A 415 24.82 26.80 3.19
C LEU A 415 25.87 27.48 2.34
N ARG A 416 27.12 27.03 2.42
CA ARG A 416 28.21 27.47 1.54
C ARG A 416 28.47 26.39 0.51
N LEU A 417 28.39 26.81 -0.75
CA LEU A 417 28.51 26.00 -1.93
C LEU A 417 29.71 26.48 -2.76
N THR A 418 30.67 25.61 -3.01
CA THR A 418 31.78 25.89 -3.94
C THR A 418 31.53 25.19 -5.27
N VAL A 419 31.37 25.96 -6.35
CA VAL A 419 31.13 25.45 -7.70
C VAL A 419 32.40 25.46 -8.58
N PRO A 420 32.52 24.57 -9.58
CA PRO A 420 33.63 24.61 -10.54
C PRO A 420 33.70 25.94 -11.29
N ALA A 421 34.93 26.38 -11.61
CA ALA A 421 35.17 27.58 -12.41
C ALA A 421 34.51 27.46 -13.80
N GLY A 422 33.84 28.52 -14.26
CA GLY A 422 33.13 28.55 -15.54
C GLY A 422 31.71 27.98 -15.53
N THR A 423 31.13 27.68 -14.35
CA THR A 423 29.73 27.26 -14.23
C THR A 423 28.78 28.38 -14.67
N ALA A 424 28.18 28.25 -15.86
CA ALA A 424 27.31 29.28 -16.45
C ALA A 424 25.92 29.38 -15.78
N SER A 425 25.38 28.26 -15.29
CA SER A 425 24.14 28.22 -14.52
C SER A 425 24.12 26.99 -13.62
N LEU A 426 23.41 27.09 -12.50
CA LEU A 426 23.25 26.00 -11.55
C LEU A 426 21.78 25.88 -11.15
N ARG A 427 21.22 24.69 -11.32
CA ARG A 427 19.90 24.35 -10.79
C ARG A 427 20.07 23.64 -9.45
N LEU A 428 19.23 23.97 -8.47
CA LEU A 428 19.28 23.37 -7.13
C LEU A 428 17.86 23.10 -6.65
N MET A 429 17.62 21.92 -6.07
CA MET A 429 16.38 21.65 -5.33
C MET A 429 16.67 21.78 -3.84
N LEU A 430 15.87 22.61 -3.16
CA LEU A 430 15.94 22.90 -1.73
C LEU A 430 14.66 22.41 -1.06
N ALA A 431 14.76 21.53 -0.07
CA ALA A 431 13.69 21.26 0.90
C ALA A 431 13.91 22.16 2.12
N GLY A 432 13.16 23.25 2.18
CA GLY A 432 13.41 24.43 3.00
C GLY A 432 13.04 25.70 2.23
N ARG A 433 13.00 26.84 2.91
CA ARG A 433 12.67 28.13 2.29
C ARG A 433 13.90 28.99 2.12
N LEU A 434 14.16 29.43 0.89
CA LEU A 434 15.21 30.40 0.58
C LEU A 434 14.89 31.74 1.26
N ARG A 435 15.88 32.31 1.95
CA ARG A 435 15.81 33.68 2.50
C ARG A 435 16.66 34.64 1.69
N HIS A 436 17.91 34.26 1.44
CA HIS A 436 18.85 35.10 0.73
C HIS A 436 19.91 34.25 0.01
N VAL A 437 20.43 34.78 -1.09
CA VAL A 437 21.56 34.20 -1.83
C VAL A 437 22.62 35.27 -2.10
N THR A 438 23.88 34.91 -1.87
CA THR A 438 25.05 35.77 -2.14
C THR A 438 26.05 35.00 -3.03
N GLY A 439 26.75 35.69 -3.93
CA GLY A 439 27.67 35.06 -4.89
C GLY A 439 26.97 34.42 -6.10
N ALA A 440 25.65 34.51 -6.17
CA ALA A 440 24.84 34.16 -7.33
C ALA A 440 23.56 34.98 -7.34
N ARG A 441 22.90 35.04 -8.50
CA ARG A 441 21.60 35.68 -8.68
C ARG A 441 20.58 34.69 -9.26
N LEU A 442 19.32 34.84 -8.87
CA LEU A 442 18.23 34.00 -9.37
C LEU A 442 17.92 34.39 -10.82
N ARG A 443 17.88 33.41 -11.73
CA ARG A 443 17.45 33.61 -13.11
C ARG A 443 15.95 33.87 -13.21
N THR A 444 15.19 33.16 -12.38
CA THR A 444 13.73 33.24 -12.25
C THR A 444 13.36 33.06 -10.79
N ASP A 445 12.14 33.45 -10.43
CA ASP A 445 11.61 33.20 -9.09
C ASP A 445 11.70 31.70 -8.72
N PRO A 446 11.96 31.37 -7.44
CA PRO A 446 11.98 29.99 -6.95
C PRO A 446 10.71 29.25 -7.35
N GLN A 447 10.86 28.13 -8.06
CA GLN A 447 9.72 27.34 -8.51
C GLN A 447 9.28 26.39 -7.41
N PRO A 448 7.97 26.30 -7.09
CA PRO A 448 7.49 25.34 -6.11
C PRO A 448 7.73 23.91 -6.57
N GLY A 449 8.10 23.05 -5.63
CA GLY A 449 8.40 21.64 -5.86
C GLY A 449 7.76 20.70 -4.83
N CYS A 450 6.97 21.22 -3.89
CA CYS A 450 6.22 20.42 -2.93
C CYS A 450 4.82 20.15 -3.47
N ASP A 451 4.52 18.90 -3.80
CA ASP A 451 3.23 18.47 -4.34
C ASP A 451 2.63 17.25 -3.60
N GLY A 452 3.36 16.72 -2.61
CA GLY A 452 2.93 15.57 -1.83
C GLY A 452 1.91 15.91 -0.73
N ARG A 453 1.30 14.87 -0.18
CA ARG A 453 0.23 14.97 0.84
C ARG A 453 0.65 15.63 2.16
N ALA A 454 1.95 15.77 2.40
CA ALA A 454 2.46 16.38 3.62
C ALA A 454 2.87 17.85 3.42
N CYS A 455 2.74 18.40 2.21
CA CYS A 455 2.99 19.81 1.94
C CYS A 455 1.92 20.68 2.61
N THR A 456 2.33 21.62 3.44
CA THR A 456 1.45 22.69 3.96
C THR A 456 1.42 23.90 3.04
N ALA A 457 2.49 24.09 2.25
CA ALA A 457 2.60 25.10 1.23
C ALA A 457 3.46 24.58 0.06
N PRO A 458 3.20 25.01 -1.18
CA PRO A 458 3.92 24.50 -2.36
C PRO A 458 5.40 24.91 -2.38
N ASP A 459 5.78 25.92 -1.60
CA ASP A 459 7.13 26.49 -1.49
C ASP A 459 8.00 25.82 -0.43
N GLU A 460 7.51 24.80 0.27
CA GLU A 460 8.32 24.04 1.25
C GLU A 460 9.45 23.25 0.57
N VAL A 461 9.28 22.93 -0.71
CA VAL A 461 10.37 22.51 -1.59
C VAL A 461 10.42 23.50 -2.74
N GLN A 462 11.63 23.97 -3.06
CA GLN A 462 11.86 24.98 -4.09
C GLN A 462 12.92 24.49 -5.07
N VAL A 463 12.73 24.80 -6.35
CA VAL A 463 13.76 24.66 -7.37
C VAL A 463 14.30 26.05 -7.71
N LEU A 464 15.58 26.25 -7.43
CA LEU A 464 16.32 27.48 -7.65
C LEU A 464 17.12 27.36 -8.95
N ASP A 465 16.97 28.33 -9.84
CA ASP A 465 17.83 28.50 -11.01
C ASP A 465 18.79 29.67 -10.74
N LEU A 466 20.05 29.34 -10.47
CA LEU A 466 21.09 30.28 -10.07
C LEU A 466 22.05 30.58 -11.23
N LEU A 467 22.47 31.84 -11.33
CA LEU A 467 23.56 32.31 -12.18
C LEU A 467 24.71 32.70 -11.24
N PRO A 468 25.77 31.87 -11.14
CA PRO A 468 26.92 32.17 -10.29
C PRO A 468 27.63 33.44 -10.75
N ASP A 469 27.86 34.37 -9.82
CA ASP A 469 28.70 35.55 -10.02
C ASP A 469 30.08 35.36 -9.33
N ALA A 470 30.20 34.35 -8.46
CA ALA A 470 31.43 33.93 -7.78
C ALA A 470 31.51 32.39 -7.69
N ALA A 471 32.71 31.87 -7.43
CA ALA A 471 32.93 30.43 -7.23
C ALA A 471 32.31 29.92 -5.91
N ASP A 472 32.19 30.80 -4.91
CA ASP A 472 31.54 30.51 -3.64
C ASP A 472 30.17 31.18 -3.59
N ILE A 473 29.13 30.36 -3.44
CA ILE A 473 27.73 30.77 -3.31
C ILE A 473 27.30 30.52 -1.88
N VAL A 474 26.65 31.50 -1.27
CA VAL A 474 26.08 31.40 0.08
C VAL A 474 24.57 31.44 -0.01
N ILE A 475 23.90 30.44 0.54
CA ILE A 475 22.44 30.32 0.58
C ILE A 475 22.01 30.33 2.05
N ASP A 476 21.31 31.39 2.46
CA ASP A 476 20.65 31.44 3.76
C ASP A 476 19.22 30.88 3.61
N ALA A 477 18.89 29.83 4.37
CA ALA A 477 17.63 29.11 4.25
C ALA A 477 17.02 28.72 5.60
N GLU A 478 15.69 28.75 5.65
CA GLU A 478 14.88 28.30 6.78
C GLU A 478 14.53 26.80 6.64
N PRO A 479 14.68 26.00 7.71
CA PRO A 479 14.30 24.59 7.70
C PRO A 479 12.78 24.41 7.77
N LEU A 480 12.31 23.28 7.25
CA LEU A 480 10.93 22.82 7.41
C LEU A 480 10.72 22.22 8.81
N ALA A 481 9.57 22.49 9.41
CA ALA A 481 9.12 21.84 10.63
C ALA A 481 8.49 20.47 10.30
N GLN A 482 9.24 19.39 10.47
CA GLN A 482 8.77 18.03 10.15
C GLN A 482 7.66 17.51 11.07
N GLY A 483 7.35 18.19 12.18
CA GLY A 483 6.30 17.78 13.12
C GLY A 483 4.93 17.58 12.46
N ALA A 484 4.65 18.30 11.36
CA ALA A 484 3.43 18.15 10.56
C ALA A 484 3.49 16.99 9.54
N LEU A 485 4.69 16.51 9.17
CA LEU A 485 4.93 15.44 8.19
C LEU A 485 4.90 14.04 8.82
N ALA A 486 5.08 13.96 10.14
CA ALA A 486 5.20 12.72 10.89
C ALA A 486 3.82 12.12 11.22
N THR A 487 3.63 10.85 10.86
CA THR A 487 2.48 10.06 11.29
C THR A 487 2.81 9.37 12.62
N PRO A 488 1.81 9.01 13.46
CA PRO A 488 2.04 8.31 14.72
C PRO A 488 2.85 7.01 14.58
N GLY A 489 2.85 6.38 13.41
CA GLY A 489 3.65 5.20 13.10
C GLY A 489 5.16 5.47 12.96
N ASP A 490 5.54 6.67 12.52
CA ASP A 490 6.93 7.04 12.27
C ASP A 490 7.72 7.27 13.57
N ALA A 491 7.05 7.29 14.72
CA ALA A 491 7.67 7.44 16.04
C ALA A 491 7.84 6.11 16.79
N ARG A 492 7.33 5.00 16.24
CA ARG A 492 7.23 3.71 16.95
C ARG A 492 8.58 3.03 17.21
N TYR A 493 9.64 3.48 16.55
CA TYR A 493 10.98 2.91 16.61
C TYR A 493 11.99 3.79 17.36
N ARG A 494 11.55 4.92 17.95
CA ARG A 494 12.43 5.82 18.71
C ARG A 494 12.03 5.85 20.19
N HIS A 495 13.01 6.05 21.05
CA HIS A 495 12.78 6.19 22.48
C HIS A 495 12.20 7.57 22.85
N LEU A 496 12.54 8.65 22.12
CA LEU A 496 12.01 9.97 22.44
C LEU A 496 10.76 10.33 21.61
N VAL A 497 9.69 10.70 22.30
CA VAL A 497 8.45 11.21 21.70
C VAL A 497 7.96 12.45 22.45
N ALA A 498 7.14 13.28 21.79
CA ALA A 498 6.45 14.39 22.46
C ALA A 498 5.02 13.98 22.83
N ARG A 499 4.65 14.05 24.12
CA ARG A 499 3.31 13.75 24.63
C ARG A 499 2.85 14.88 25.56
N GLY A 500 1.67 15.45 25.29
CA GLY A 500 1.11 16.53 26.11
C GLY A 500 2.03 17.75 26.27
N GLY A 501 2.80 18.09 25.23
CA GLY A 501 3.76 19.21 25.27
C GLY A 501 5.07 18.93 26.02
N ARG A 502 5.34 17.69 26.44
CA ARG A 502 6.60 17.29 27.11
C ARG A 502 7.29 16.18 26.34
N LEU A 503 8.62 16.07 26.48
CA LEU A 503 9.33 14.86 26.03
C LEU A 503 8.87 13.66 26.88
N ALA A 504 8.86 12.48 26.31
CA ALA A 504 8.60 11.24 27.02
C ALA A 504 9.47 10.13 26.45
N TRP A 505 9.93 9.25 27.33
CA TRP A 505 10.57 8.00 26.94
C TRP A 505 9.50 7.00 26.53
N GLN A 506 9.71 6.35 25.41
CA GLN A 506 8.89 5.28 24.87
C GLN A 506 9.70 4.01 24.95
N GLU A 507 9.19 3.02 25.68
CA GLU A 507 9.73 1.67 25.63
C GLU A 507 9.59 1.14 24.20
N LEU A 508 10.72 0.75 23.64
CA LEU A 508 10.76 -0.10 22.47
C LEU A 508 10.81 -1.52 23.04
N GLY A 509 9.71 -2.28 22.88
CA GLY A 509 9.70 -3.68 23.28
C GLY A 509 10.91 -4.40 22.66
N PRO A 510 11.43 -5.48 23.28
CA PRO A 510 12.67 -6.11 22.83
C PRO A 510 12.60 -6.30 21.33
N ALA A 511 13.43 -5.53 20.60
CA ALA A 511 13.66 -5.76 19.20
C ALA A 511 14.40 -7.09 19.19
N ALA A 512 13.67 -8.21 19.31
CA ALA A 512 14.22 -9.50 19.00
C ALA A 512 14.80 -9.29 17.61
N PRO A 513 16.15 -9.30 17.46
CA PRO A 513 16.72 -9.23 16.14
C PRO A 513 16.18 -10.50 15.50
N ARG A 514 15.13 -10.37 14.68
CA ARG A 514 14.77 -11.45 13.78
C ARG A 514 16.03 -11.56 12.95
N PRO A 515 16.82 -12.65 13.07
CA PRO A 515 17.93 -12.83 12.16
C PRO A 515 17.33 -12.65 10.78
N SER A 516 17.87 -11.71 9.99
CA SER A 516 17.45 -11.60 8.60
C SER A 516 17.80 -12.95 7.99
N VAL A 517 16.79 -13.79 7.77
CA VAL A 517 17.00 -15.07 7.12
C VAL A 517 17.63 -14.72 5.78
N PRO A 518 18.86 -15.18 5.51
CA PRO A 518 19.50 -14.88 4.24
C PRO A 518 18.57 -15.35 3.13
N LEU A 519 18.35 -14.48 2.14
CA LEU A 519 17.53 -14.85 1.00
C LEU A 519 18.27 -15.92 0.21
N ALA A 520 17.55 -16.95 -0.23
CA ALA A 520 18.06 -17.94 -1.15
C ALA A 520 18.52 -17.26 -2.47
N ASP A 521 19.51 -17.85 -3.14
CA ASP A 521 19.87 -17.43 -4.49
C ASP A 521 18.73 -17.73 -5.46
N VAL A 522 18.51 -16.88 -6.46
CA VAL A 522 17.39 -17.01 -7.40
C VAL A 522 17.87 -16.85 -8.82
N VAL A 523 17.48 -17.77 -9.70
CA VAL A 523 17.63 -17.64 -11.15
C VAL A 523 16.24 -17.66 -11.79
N LEU A 524 15.96 -16.67 -12.65
CA LEU A 524 14.70 -16.57 -13.38
C LEU A 524 14.94 -16.65 -14.87
N ALA A 525 14.09 -17.43 -15.55
CA ALA A 525 14.00 -17.47 -17.01
C ALA A 525 12.57 -17.16 -17.49
N ASP A 526 12.47 -16.73 -18.74
CA ASP A 526 11.20 -16.56 -19.45
C ASP A 526 10.62 -17.94 -19.83
N ARG A 527 9.42 -17.96 -20.44
CA ARG A 527 8.74 -19.22 -20.80
C ARG A 527 9.55 -20.12 -21.73
N ASN A 528 10.45 -19.54 -22.52
CA ASN A 528 11.31 -20.21 -23.50
C ASN A 528 12.71 -20.54 -22.94
N GLY A 529 12.97 -20.25 -21.66
CA GLY A 529 14.26 -20.50 -21.01
C GLY A 529 15.29 -19.37 -21.17
N ILE A 530 14.90 -18.20 -21.70
CA ILE A 530 15.80 -17.05 -21.83
C ILE A 530 16.04 -16.45 -20.44
N PRO A 531 17.30 -16.23 -20.01
CA PRO A 531 17.60 -15.66 -18.70
C PRO A 531 17.04 -14.25 -18.51
N LEU A 532 16.30 -14.05 -17.42
CA LEU A 532 15.72 -12.77 -17.00
C LEU A 532 16.41 -12.19 -15.76
N TRP A 533 16.82 -13.07 -14.85
CA TRP A 533 17.49 -12.70 -13.59
C TRP A 533 18.56 -13.72 -13.23
N ARG A 534 19.73 -13.23 -12.85
CA ARG A 534 20.84 -14.01 -12.26
C ARG A 534 21.78 -13.07 -11.52
N ASP A 535 22.59 -13.61 -10.63
CA ASP A 535 23.65 -12.86 -9.94
C ASP A 535 23.11 -11.63 -9.17
N GLY A 536 21.89 -11.75 -8.62
CA GLY A 536 21.25 -10.70 -7.82
C GLY A 536 20.72 -9.50 -8.61
N ALA A 537 20.60 -9.59 -9.94
CA ALA A 537 20.11 -8.50 -10.79
C ALA A 537 19.37 -8.99 -12.07
N PRO A 538 18.52 -8.15 -12.68
CA PRO A 538 17.91 -8.46 -13.97
C PRO A 538 18.93 -8.30 -15.11
N THR A 539 18.79 -9.14 -16.14
CA THR A 539 19.60 -9.09 -17.37
C THR A 539 19.33 -7.80 -18.16
N GLU A 540 20.27 -7.41 -19.04
CA GLU A 540 20.11 -6.21 -19.87
C GLU A 540 18.85 -6.29 -20.76
N ALA A 541 18.60 -7.43 -21.38
CA ALA A 541 17.41 -7.67 -22.16
C ALA A 541 16.11 -7.54 -21.33
N ALA A 542 16.10 -8.05 -20.09
CA ALA A 542 14.96 -7.88 -19.19
C ALA A 542 14.76 -6.41 -18.77
N ARG A 543 15.85 -5.65 -18.55
CA ARG A 543 15.76 -4.20 -18.28
C ARG A 543 15.21 -3.44 -19.47
N ALA A 544 15.70 -3.71 -20.67
CA ALA A 544 15.22 -3.09 -21.91
C ALA A 544 13.73 -3.42 -22.18
N ALA A 545 13.27 -4.60 -21.75
CA ALA A 545 11.87 -5.02 -21.83
C ALA A 545 10.98 -4.47 -20.70
N GLY A 546 11.48 -3.55 -19.86
CA GLY A 546 10.71 -2.92 -18.79
C GLY A 546 10.46 -3.80 -17.56
N LEU A 547 11.15 -4.94 -17.41
CA LEU A 547 10.88 -5.93 -16.36
C LEU A 547 11.59 -5.67 -15.03
N ALA A 548 12.48 -4.67 -14.98
CA ALA A 548 13.36 -4.45 -13.83
C ALA A 548 12.60 -4.29 -12.51
N THR A 549 11.57 -3.44 -12.43
CA THR A 549 10.87 -3.20 -11.16
C THR A 549 10.05 -4.40 -10.69
N MET A 550 9.51 -5.20 -11.61
CA MET A 550 8.75 -6.42 -11.31
C MET A 550 9.65 -7.57 -10.85
N LEU A 551 10.74 -7.84 -11.58
CA LEU A 551 11.70 -8.89 -11.22
C LEU A 551 12.51 -8.52 -9.98
N GLY A 552 12.83 -7.22 -9.85
CA GLY A 552 13.67 -6.59 -8.84
C GLY A 552 14.77 -5.70 -9.47
N VAL A 553 15.10 -4.57 -8.87
CA VAL A 553 16.25 -3.77 -9.31
C VAL A 553 17.55 -4.40 -8.79
N ARG A 554 17.47 -5.08 -7.65
CA ARG A 554 18.55 -5.73 -6.90
C ARG A 554 18.04 -6.87 -6.03
N ALA A 555 18.95 -7.72 -5.57
CA ALA A 555 18.69 -8.65 -4.48
C ALA A 555 18.11 -7.92 -3.25
N GLY A 556 17.01 -8.46 -2.71
CA GLY A 556 16.35 -7.95 -1.51
C GLY A 556 15.40 -6.77 -1.72
N GLN A 557 15.06 -6.39 -2.95
CA GLN A 557 13.92 -5.47 -3.17
C GLN A 557 12.65 -6.13 -2.64
N ALA A 558 12.05 -5.54 -1.60
CA ALA A 558 10.77 -6.00 -1.07
C ALA A 558 9.70 -6.01 -2.17
N GLY A 559 8.86 -7.05 -2.15
CA GLY A 559 7.78 -7.22 -3.12
C GLY A 559 8.18 -7.55 -4.54
N SER A 560 9.45 -7.74 -4.88
CA SER A 560 9.83 -8.24 -6.21
C SER A 560 9.61 -9.75 -6.37
N VAL A 561 9.58 -10.26 -7.60
CA VAL A 561 9.54 -11.71 -7.87
C VAL A 561 10.76 -12.40 -7.24
N ALA A 562 11.97 -11.86 -7.46
CA ALA A 562 13.20 -12.44 -6.93
C ALA A 562 13.18 -12.54 -5.39
N THR A 563 12.77 -11.49 -4.69
CA THR A 563 12.68 -11.53 -3.21
C THR A 563 11.53 -12.43 -2.73
N SER A 564 10.44 -12.54 -3.48
CA SER A 564 9.34 -13.45 -3.11
C SER A 564 9.79 -14.90 -3.16
N LEU A 565 10.58 -15.28 -4.17
CA LEU A 565 11.19 -16.61 -4.25
C LEU A 565 12.33 -16.79 -3.25
N GLY A 566 13.18 -15.78 -3.05
CA GLY A 566 14.28 -15.85 -2.09
C GLY A 566 13.84 -16.00 -0.63
N ARG A 567 12.56 -15.74 -0.31
CA ARG A 567 11.94 -15.98 1.00
C ARG A 567 11.48 -17.43 1.20
N VAL A 568 11.42 -18.23 0.14
CA VAL A 568 11.05 -19.65 0.22
C VAL A 568 12.21 -20.40 0.90
N PRO A 569 11.93 -21.40 1.77
CA PRO A 569 12.98 -22.19 2.38
C PRO A 569 13.85 -22.91 1.34
N GLY A 570 15.16 -22.74 1.45
CA GLY A 570 16.16 -23.35 0.55
C GLY A 570 17.40 -22.45 0.43
N ASP A 571 18.48 -22.98 -0.16
CA ASP A 571 19.70 -22.19 -0.44
C ASP A 571 19.64 -21.52 -1.82
N ARG A 572 18.92 -22.13 -2.77
CA ARG A 572 18.80 -21.68 -4.15
C ARG A 572 17.49 -22.13 -4.78
N HIS A 573 16.91 -21.27 -5.60
CA HIS A 573 15.71 -21.54 -6.39
C HIS A 573 15.94 -21.22 -7.88
N THR A 574 15.39 -22.07 -8.74
CA THR A 574 15.29 -21.83 -10.19
C THR A 574 13.83 -21.74 -10.57
N ALA A 575 13.44 -20.68 -11.27
CA ALA A 575 12.06 -20.49 -11.68
C ALA A 575 11.90 -20.04 -13.12
N ARG A 576 10.76 -20.41 -13.71
CA ARG A 576 10.32 -19.97 -15.03
C ARG A 576 9.06 -19.14 -14.87
N ILE A 577 9.04 -17.96 -15.47
CA ILE A 577 7.82 -17.16 -15.57
C ILE A 577 7.17 -17.32 -16.94
N THR A 578 5.87 -17.07 -17.04
CA THR A 578 5.06 -17.28 -18.25
C THR A 578 5.31 -16.24 -19.35
N LEU A 579 6.02 -15.16 -19.04
CA LEU A 579 6.31 -14.10 -20.02
C LEU A 579 7.16 -14.64 -21.16
N ASP A 580 6.90 -14.14 -22.36
CA ASP A 580 7.80 -14.26 -23.50
C ASP A 580 8.61 -12.97 -23.63
N LEU A 581 9.95 -13.05 -23.51
CA LEU A 581 10.77 -11.85 -23.45
C LEU A 581 10.70 -11.00 -24.74
N ARG A 582 10.57 -11.64 -25.91
CA ARG A 582 10.51 -10.92 -27.19
C ARG A 582 9.18 -10.19 -27.33
N LEU A 583 8.09 -10.87 -26.99
CA LEU A 583 6.76 -10.27 -26.98
C LEU A 583 6.64 -9.15 -25.95
N GLN A 584 7.22 -9.35 -24.75
CA GLN A 584 7.30 -8.35 -23.71
C GLN A 584 8.04 -7.08 -24.19
N ALA A 585 9.20 -7.25 -24.83
CA ALA A 585 9.97 -6.12 -25.36
C ALA A 585 9.20 -5.35 -26.44
N ALA A 586 8.52 -6.06 -27.34
CA ALA A 586 7.65 -5.44 -28.34
C ALA A 586 6.46 -4.71 -27.72
N ALA A 587 5.85 -5.28 -26.67
CA ALA A 587 4.76 -4.65 -25.93
C ALA A 587 5.21 -3.37 -25.23
N GLN A 588 6.39 -3.39 -24.58
CA GLN A 588 6.99 -2.20 -23.97
C GLN A 588 7.28 -1.12 -25.01
N ALA A 589 7.91 -1.47 -26.14
CA ALA A 589 8.24 -0.51 -27.18
C ALA A 589 7.00 0.12 -27.85
N ALA A 590 5.97 -0.67 -28.14
CA ALA A 590 4.71 -0.17 -28.67
C ALA A 590 4.01 0.79 -27.68
N LEU A 591 4.07 0.48 -26.39
CA LEU A 591 3.50 1.30 -25.33
C LEU A 591 4.26 2.62 -25.17
N ASP A 592 5.60 2.58 -25.14
CA ASP A 592 6.43 3.79 -25.07
C ASP A 592 6.27 4.69 -26.30
N CYS A 593 6.13 4.09 -27.49
CA CYS A 593 5.95 4.83 -28.73
C CYS A 593 4.54 5.43 -28.87
N ILE A 594 3.51 4.58 -28.81
CA ILE A 594 2.14 4.97 -29.14
C ILE A 594 1.46 5.56 -27.91
N ALA A 595 1.43 4.85 -26.79
CA ALA A 595 0.66 5.26 -25.62
C ALA A 595 1.26 6.48 -24.92
N MET A 596 2.59 6.48 -24.71
CA MET A 596 3.25 7.57 -24.00
C MET A 596 3.45 8.79 -24.91
N ARG A 597 3.88 8.57 -26.16
CA ARG A 597 4.38 9.63 -27.06
C ARG A 597 3.51 9.90 -28.29
N ARG A 598 2.37 9.22 -28.48
CA ARG A 598 1.47 9.40 -29.65
C ARG A 598 2.17 9.17 -31.01
N GLY A 599 3.25 8.39 -31.02
CA GLY A 599 3.96 8.02 -32.24
C GLY A 599 3.28 6.88 -33.02
N HIS A 600 3.93 6.47 -34.11
CA HIS A 600 3.58 5.30 -34.91
C HIS A 600 4.66 4.24 -34.78
N TRP A 601 4.25 3.00 -34.46
CA TRP A 601 5.15 1.85 -34.33
C TRP A 601 4.96 0.91 -35.52
N ASP A 602 6.04 0.63 -36.25
CA ASP A 602 6.03 -0.25 -37.43
C ASP A 602 6.42 -1.71 -37.12
N GLY A 603 6.66 -2.03 -35.84
CA GLY A 603 7.20 -3.31 -35.39
C GLY A 603 8.67 -3.27 -35.00
N ARG A 604 9.41 -2.21 -35.37
CA ARG A 604 10.85 -2.06 -35.11
C ARG A 604 11.25 -0.68 -34.60
N ALA A 605 10.65 0.37 -35.15
CA ALA A 605 11.00 1.75 -34.86
C ALA A 605 9.76 2.60 -34.55
N CYS A 606 10.00 3.66 -33.77
CA CYS A 606 8.99 4.66 -33.45
C CYS A 606 9.18 5.91 -34.31
N ALA A 607 8.15 6.31 -35.06
CA ALA A 607 8.13 7.52 -35.87
C ALA A 607 7.10 8.53 -35.34
N GLY A 608 7.36 9.83 -35.52
CA GLY A 608 6.40 10.89 -35.17
C GLY A 608 6.08 11.02 -33.67
N ALA A 609 6.97 10.54 -32.79
CA ALA A 609 6.78 10.61 -31.35
C ALA A 609 6.88 12.04 -30.81
N GLY A 610 5.86 12.47 -30.07
CA GLY A 610 5.84 13.73 -29.33
C GLY A 610 6.38 13.62 -27.90
N PRO A 611 6.36 14.72 -27.13
CA PRO A 611 6.71 14.71 -25.71
C PRO A 611 5.68 13.91 -24.90
N VAL A 612 6.13 13.33 -23.78
CA VAL A 612 5.25 12.61 -22.85
C VAL A 612 4.55 13.61 -21.93
N PRO A 613 3.20 13.66 -21.91
CA PRO A 613 2.48 14.55 -21.00
C PRO A 613 2.71 14.20 -19.53
N ALA A 614 2.82 15.24 -18.71
CA ALA A 614 3.10 15.10 -17.29
C ALA A 614 2.05 14.22 -16.62
N GLY A 615 2.54 13.22 -15.88
CA GLY A 615 1.70 12.35 -15.09
C GLY A 615 1.06 11.18 -15.84
N ARG A 616 1.14 11.12 -17.18
CA ARG A 616 0.59 10.04 -18.01
C ARG A 616 1.15 8.69 -17.59
N GLN A 617 0.31 7.67 -17.62
CA GLN A 617 0.67 6.28 -17.43
C GLN A 617 -0.01 5.40 -18.47
N ALA A 618 0.57 4.24 -18.74
CA ALA A 618 -0.01 3.26 -19.65
C ALA A 618 0.36 1.83 -19.23
N GLY A 619 -0.45 0.87 -19.66
CA GLY A 619 -0.24 -0.55 -19.39
C GLY A 619 -0.86 -1.42 -20.47
N VAL A 620 -0.23 -2.55 -20.75
CA VAL A 620 -0.74 -3.59 -21.65
C VAL A 620 -0.53 -4.96 -21.03
N VAL A 621 -1.54 -5.82 -21.15
CA VAL A 621 -1.49 -7.24 -20.79
C VAL A 621 -1.95 -8.07 -21.98
N LEU A 622 -1.25 -9.17 -22.22
CA LEU A 622 -1.65 -10.24 -23.12
C LEU A 622 -1.52 -11.57 -22.38
N LEU A 623 -2.58 -12.40 -22.38
CA LEU A 623 -2.60 -13.69 -21.67
C LEU A 623 -3.28 -14.77 -22.51
N ASP A 624 -2.89 -16.02 -22.27
CA ASP A 624 -3.53 -17.23 -22.78
C ASP A 624 -4.73 -17.59 -21.89
N THR A 625 -5.93 -17.68 -22.46
CA THR A 625 -7.17 -17.75 -21.66
C THR A 625 -7.48 -19.14 -21.13
N GLU A 626 -6.93 -20.16 -21.78
CA GLU A 626 -7.10 -21.56 -21.45
C GLU A 626 -6.24 -21.95 -20.26
N THR A 627 -4.99 -21.46 -20.23
CA THR A 627 -4.03 -21.75 -19.18
C THR A 627 -3.96 -20.66 -18.10
N GLY A 628 -4.38 -19.43 -18.42
CA GLY A 628 -4.19 -18.27 -17.57
C GLY A 628 -2.76 -17.72 -17.59
N ALA A 629 -1.88 -18.21 -18.46
CA ALA A 629 -0.49 -17.78 -18.54
C ALA A 629 -0.41 -16.33 -19.06
N ILE A 630 0.23 -15.45 -18.29
CA ILE A 630 0.49 -14.07 -18.71
C ILE A 630 1.69 -14.08 -19.67
N LEU A 631 1.46 -13.74 -20.93
CA LEU A 631 2.48 -13.79 -21.98
C LEU A 631 3.26 -12.47 -22.12
N ALA A 632 2.59 -11.34 -21.83
CA ALA A 632 3.20 -10.03 -21.71
C ALA A 632 2.43 -9.18 -20.69
N ALA A 633 3.17 -8.41 -19.88
CA ALA A 633 2.65 -7.40 -18.97
C ALA A 633 3.62 -6.21 -18.94
N ALA A 634 3.37 -5.20 -19.77
CA ALA A 634 4.23 -4.03 -19.93
C ALA A 634 3.55 -2.77 -19.38
N GLY A 635 4.34 -1.83 -18.86
CA GLY A 635 3.82 -0.60 -18.27
C GLY A 635 4.80 0.56 -18.36
N ALA A 636 4.28 1.79 -18.39
CA ALA A 636 5.10 3.00 -18.43
C ALA A 636 4.43 4.19 -17.72
N GLY A 637 5.19 5.27 -17.61
CA GLY A 637 4.78 6.50 -16.92
C GLY A 637 5.13 6.54 -15.43
N MET A 638 5.79 5.48 -14.93
CA MET A 638 6.39 5.48 -13.61
C MET A 638 7.80 6.09 -13.67
N PRO A 639 8.23 6.81 -12.62
CA PRO A 639 9.62 7.27 -12.50
C PRO A 639 10.61 6.11 -12.63
N ALA A 640 11.75 6.34 -13.28
CA ALA A 640 12.77 5.31 -13.46
C ALA A 640 13.45 4.99 -12.12
N VAL A 641 13.72 3.70 -11.89
CA VAL A 641 14.45 3.23 -10.71
C VAL A 641 15.73 2.52 -11.15
N THR A 642 16.84 3.00 -10.61
CA THR A 642 18.20 2.52 -10.85
C THR A 642 18.85 2.13 -9.54
N GLN A 643 20.09 1.64 -9.57
CA GLN A 643 20.86 1.40 -8.34
C GLN A 643 21.17 2.71 -7.60
N GLU A 644 21.33 3.82 -8.31
CA GLU A 644 21.74 5.12 -7.75
C GLU A 644 20.62 5.75 -6.91
N ASN A 645 19.38 5.69 -7.39
CA ASN A 645 18.22 6.26 -6.68
C ASN A 645 17.44 5.22 -5.83
N TRP A 646 17.97 4.00 -5.69
CA TRP A 646 17.29 2.90 -4.99
C TRP A 646 16.87 3.26 -3.56
N ARG A 647 17.72 3.96 -2.79
CA ARG A 647 17.40 4.32 -1.40
C ARG A 647 16.13 5.17 -1.32
N GLU A 648 16.03 6.18 -2.19
CA GLU A 648 14.88 7.08 -2.26
C GLU A 648 13.63 6.32 -2.74
N ALA A 649 13.75 5.47 -3.76
CA ALA A 649 12.64 4.63 -4.24
C ALA A 649 12.13 3.67 -3.15
N ARG A 650 13.03 3.02 -2.39
CA ARG A 650 12.70 2.14 -1.26
C ARG A 650 11.98 2.90 -0.14
N ASP A 651 12.46 4.09 0.19
CA ASP A 651 11.89 4.87 1.29
C ASP A 651 10.53 5.47 0.88
N PHE A 652 10.39 5.88 -0.38
CA PHE A 652 9.10 6.22 -0.99
C PHE A 652 8.13 5.03 -0.94
N ASP A 653 8.58 3.83 -1.32
CA ASP A 653 7.77 2.60 -1.28
C ASP A 653 7.26 2.26 0.13
N ARG A 654 8.09 2.43 1.16
CA ARG A 654 7.67 2.22 2.56
C ARG A 654 6.60 3.19 3.02
N VAL A 655 6.62 4.42 2.49
CA VAL A 655 5.77 5.52 2.94
C VAL A 655 4.49 5.60 2.13
N ASP A 656 4.58 5.41 0.82
CA ASP A 656 3.47 5.39 -0.12
C ASP A 656 3.65 4.24 -1.14
N PRO A 657 3.36 3.00 -0.72
CA PRO A 657 3.53 1.86 -1.60
C PRO A 657 2.56 1.88 -2.79
N ALA A 658 1.46 2.65 -2.74
CA ALA A 658 0.50 2.74 -3.82
C ALA A 658 1.03 3.59 -4.97
N ALA A 659 1.60 4.77 -4.67
CA ALA A 659 2.19 5.67 -5.67
C ALA A 659 3.65 5.31 -6.05
N SER A 660 4.18 4.22 -5.49
CA SER A 660 5.58 3.82 -5.65
C SER A 660 5.97 3.57 -7.12
N PRO A 661 7.16 4.05 -7.57
CA PRO A 661 7.67 3.76 -8.91
C PRO A 661 7.99 2.27 -9.13
N LEU A 662 7.96 1.45 -8.07
CA LEU A 662 8.16 0.01 -8.14
C LEU A 662 6.89 -0.75 -8.57
N ARG A 663 5.77 -0.06 -8.78
CA ARG A 663 4.52 -0.67 -9.26
C ARG A 663 4.50 -0.74 -10.78
N LEU A 664 3.95 -1.84 -11.29
CA LEU A 664 3.74 -2.04 -12.72
C LEU A 664 2.29 -1.69 -13.07
N PRO A 665 2.01 -0.60 -13.83
CA PRO A 665 0.64 -0.17 -14.12
C PRO A 665 -0.25 -1.21 -14.84
N ALA A 666 0.35 -2.25 -15.43
CA ALA A 666 -0.36 -3.38 -16.03
C ALA A 666 -1.05 -4.28 -15.00
N LEU A 667 -0.48 -4.41 -13.81
CA LEU A 667 -0.89 -5.34 -12.76
C LEU A 667 -1.35 -4.63 -11.49
N GLN A 668 -0.92 -3.38 -11.29
CA GLN A 668 -1.06 -2.69 -10.02
C GLN A 668 -1.48 -1.23 -10.23
N HIS A 669 -2.28 -0.71 -9.30
CA HIS A 669 -2.69 0.68 -9.28
C HIS A 669 -2.88 1.24 -7.86
N ASP A 670 -2.78 2.54 -7.75
CA ASP A 670 -3.06 3.36 -6.57
C ASP A 670 -4.55 3.69 -6.37
N GLY A 671 -5.39 3.30 -7.32
CA GLY A 671 -6.81 3.65 -7.35
C GLY A 671 -7.06 5.00 -8.04
N GLY A 672 -8.18 5.65 -7.73
CA GLY A 672 -8.55 6.95 -8.29
C GLY A 672 -9.15 6.92 -9.71
N ALA A 673 -9.67 8.07 -10.13
CA ALA A 673 -10.42 8.22 -11.39
C ALA A 673 -9.57 7.93 -12.65
N GLU A 674 -8.25 8.10 -12.59
CA GLU A 674 -7.35 7.78 -13.70
C GLU A 674 -7.29 6.26 -14.02
N ARG A 675 -7.89 5.41 -13.18
CA ARG A 675 -7.96 3.95 -13.37
C ARG A 675 -9.33 3.46 -13.81
N ALA A 676 -10.28 4.37 -14.05
CA ALA A 676 -11.62 4.00 -14.45
C ALA A 676 -11.61 3.35 -15.85
N PRO A 677 -12.12 2.12 -16.01
CA PRO A 677 -12.19 1.40 -17.29
C PRO A 677 -13.15 2.05 -18.31
N GLY A 678 -14.05 2.93 -17.84
CA GLY A 678 -15.08 3.55 -18.65
C GLY A 678 -15.92 2.51 -19.38
N SER A 679 -16.27 2.79 -20.64
CA SER A 679 -17.14 1.91 -21.44
C SER A 679 -16.62 0.48 -21.68
N THR A 680 -15.40 0.10 -21.30
CA THR A 680 -15.01 -1.33 -21.27
C THR A 680 -15.70 -2.11 -20.15
N PHE A 681 -16.06 -1.46 -19.04
CA PHE A 681 -16.83 -2.08 -17.96
C PHE A 681 -18.24 -2.50 -18.38
N LYS A 682 -18.78 -1.94 -19.47
CA LYS A 682 -20.06 -2.37 -20.03
C LYS A 682 -20.10 -3.84 -20.42
N ILE A 683 -18.95 -4.50 -20.56
CA ILE A 683 -18.88 -5.97 -20.68
C ILE A 683 -19.39 -6.62 -19.39
N VAL A 684 -18.93 -6.14 -18.23
CA VAL A 684 -19.39 -6.61 -16.91
C VAL A 684 -20.86 -6.26 -16.72
N SER A 685 -21.26 -5.03 -17.06
CA SER A 685 -22.68 -4.63 -17.03
C SER A 685 -23.55 -5.53 -17.89
N ALA A 686 -23.12 -5.85 -19.12
CA ALA A 686 -23.83 -6.74 -20.02
C ALA A 686 -24.01 -8.14 -19.45
N LEU A 687 -22.94 -8.71 -18.87
CA LEU A 687 -23.01 -10.03 -18.22
C LEU A 687 -23.90 -10.00 -16.96
N GLY A 688 -23.90 -8.91 -16.19
CA GLY A 688 -24.82 -8.69 -15.07
C GLY A 688 -26.28 -8.56 -15.50
N LEU A 689 -26.54 -7.92 -16.65
CA LEU A 689 -27.89 -7.85 -17.24
C LEU A 689 -28.36 -9.24 -17.70
N GLU A 690 -27.49 -10.04 -18.31
CA GLU A 690 -27.81 -11.42 -18.68
C GLU A 690 -28.05 -12.30 -17.44
N LEU A 691 -27.37 -12.04 -16.32
CA LEU A 691 -27.65 -12.68 -15.04
C LEU A 691 -29.06 -12.31 -14.53
N ALA A 692 -29.43 -11.02 -14.58
CA ALA A 692 -30.76 -10.57 -14.17
C ALA A 692 -31.88 -11.14 -15.06
N ALA A 693 -31.65 -11.20 -16.37
CA ALA A 693 -32.58 -11.69 -17.38
C ALA A 693 -33.01 -13.16 -17.17
N GLN A 694 -32.22 -13.97 -16.47
CA GLN A 694 -32.60 -15.34 -16.11
C GLN A 694 -33.87 -15.41 -15.27
N SER A 695 -34.16 -14.34 -14.51
CA SER A 695 -35.35 -14.21 -13.68
C SER A 695 -36.37 -13.18 -14.17
N ASP A 696 -36.03 -12.38 -15.18
CA ASP A 696 -36.90 -11.33 -15.75
C ASP A 696 -37.04 -11.51 -17.27
N ARG A 697 -38.20 -12.06 -17.69
CA ARG A 697 -38.52 -12.28 -19.11
C ARG A 697 -38.65 -10.98 -19.91
N GLN A 698 -39.08 -9.89 -19.29
CA GLN A 698 -39.21 -8.60 -19.99
C GLN A 698 -37.84 -8.00 -20.24
N LEU A 699 -36.92 -8.13 -19.28
CA LEU A 699 -35.52 -7.77 -19.48
C LEU A 699 -34.89 -8.64 -20.57
N ASP A 700 -35.07 -9.96 -20.55
CA ASP A 700 -34.52 -10.84 -21.60
C ASP A 700 -34.98 -10.44 -23.01
N ALA A 701 -36.28 -10.13 -23.19
CA ALA A 701 -36.81 -9.64 -24.47
C ALA A 701 -36.19 -8.28 -24.89
N LEU A 702 -35.96 -7.37 -23.94
CA LEU A 702 -35.26 -6.11 -24.20
C LEU A 702 -33.79 -6.33 -24.61
N LEU A 703 -33.09 -7.28 -23.98
CA LEU A 703 -31.72 -7.63 -24.34
C LEU A 703 -31.63 -8.28 -25.73
N ASP A 704 -32.63 -9.08 -26.11
CA ASP A 704 -32.73 -9.71 -27.43
C ASP A 704 -32.89 -8.69 -28.57
N GLY A 705 -33.68 -7.65 -28.30
CA GLY A 705 -33.84 -6.50 -29.18
C GLY A 705 -35.31 -6.24 -29.51
N LEU A 706 -35.78 -5.08 -29.07
CA LEU A 706 -37.13 -4.59 -29.34
C LEU A 706 -37.12 -3.51 -30.43
N PRO A 707 -38.23 -3.30 -31.15
CA PRO A 707 -38.43 -2.10 -31.94
C PRO A 707 -38.27 -0.85 -31.07
N LEU A 708 -37.71 0.24 -31.61
CA LEU A 708 -37.47 1.48 -30.83
C LEU A 708 -38.73 2.00 -30.11
N ALA A 709 -39.88 1.96 -30.78
CA ALA A 709 -41.16 2.33 -30.17
C ALA A 709 -41.55 1.43 -28.99
N GLY A 710 -41.27 0.12 -29.09
CA GLY A 710 -41.49 -0.84 -28.02
C GLY A 710 -40.58 -0.60 -26.81
N ILE A 711 -39.33 -0.16 -27.04
CA ILE A 711 -38.42 0.23 -25.95
C ILE A 711 -38.97 1.45 -25.21
N ASN A 712 -39.42 2.47 -25.94
CA ASN A 712 -40.01 3.67 -25.33
C ASN A 712 -41.30 3.35 -24.57
N ALA A 713 -42.15 2.48 -25.12
CA ALA A 713 -43.35 2.01 -24.42
C ALA A 713 -43.01 1.30 -23.11
N ALA A 714 -42.05 0.36 -23.13
CA ALA A 714 -41.62 -0.35 -21.93
C ALA A 714 -41.04 0.58 -20.84
N ALA A 715 -40.29 1.61 -21.24
CA ALA A 715 -39.80 2.63 -20.32
C ALA A 715 -40.95 3.46 -19.72
N HIS A 716 -41.87 3.91 -20.57
CA HIS A 716 -43.01 4.75 -20.18
C HIS A 716 -43.97 4.02 -19.24
N GLU A 717 -44.34 2.77 -19.57
CA GLU A 717 -45.22 1.93 -18.74
C GLU A 717 -44.67 1.70 -17.33
N ARG A 718 -43.34 1.66 -17.19
CA ARG A 718 -42.65 1.52 -15.90
C ARG A 718 -42.28 2.87 -15.26
N GLY A 719 -42.70 4.00 -15.85
CA GLY A 719 -42.51 5.35 -15.33
C GLY A 719 -41.08 5.90 -15.46
N PHE A 720 -40.21 5.27 -16.25
CA PHE A 720 -38.85 5.76 -16.46
C PHE A 720 -38.83 6.86 -17.54
N ALA A 721 -38.16 7.98 -17.24
CA ALA A 721 -37.88 9.04 -18.19
C ALA A 721 -36.74 8.68 -19.16
N PHE A 722 -36.84 7.53 -19.82
CA PHE A 722 -35.93 7.05 -20.86
C PHE A 722 -36.59 7.19 -22.24
N ARG A 723 -35.81 7.64 -23.22
CA ARG A 723 -36.23 7.69 -24.63
C ARG A 723 -35.08 7.31 -25.54
N THR A 724 -35.38 6.55 -26.59
CA THR A 724 -34.38 6.11 -27.59
C THR A 724 -33.87 7.25 -28.48
N ASP A 725 -34.61 8.33 -28.62
CA ASP A 725 -34.22 9.50 -29.42
C ASP A 725 -33.54 10.61 -28.59
N ALA A 726 -33.50 10.46 -27.26
CA ALA A 726 -32.86 11.43 -26.38
C ALA A 726 -31.36 11.12 -26.19
N PRO A 727 -30.49 12.15 -26.17
CA PRO A 727 -29.07 11.96 -25.91
C PRO A 727 -28.75 11.75 -24.42
N THR A 728 -29.71 12.00 -23.52
CA THR A 728 -29.53 11.96 -22.07
C THR A 728 -30.54 11.08 -21.37
N TYR A 729 -30.14 10.49 -20.24
CA TYR A 729 -31.02 9.74 -19.35
C TYR A 729 -30.74 10.07 -17.87
N PRO A 730 -31.77 10.37 -17.06
CA PRO A 730 -33.15 10.65 -17.48
C PRO A 730 -33.24 11.93 -18.32
N VAL A 731 -34.25 12.02 -19.19
CA VAL A 731 -34.40 13.13 -20.16
C VAL A 731 -34.48 14.49 -19.46
N ASP A 732 -35.30 14.61 -18.42
CA ASP A 732 -35.56 15.88 -17.70
C ASP A 732 -34.80 15.99 -16.37
N GLY A 733 -33.85 15.10 -16.12
CA GLY A 733 -33.09 15.10 -14.86
C GLY A 733 -31.99 16.15 -14.83
N ARG A 734 -31.88 16.86 -13.69
CA ARG A 734 -30.71 17.71 -13.40
C ARG A 734 -29.40 16.93 -13.35
N VAL A 735 -29.47 15.68 -12.90
CA VAL A 735 -28.34 14.77 -12.77
C VAL A 735 -28.55 13.59 -13.72
N ARG A 736 -27.76 13.52 -14.80
CA ARG A 736 -28.03 12.67 -15.96
C ARG A 736 -26.76 12.05 -16.53
N ILE A 737 -26.95 10.97 -17.28
CA ILE A 737 -25.93 10.36 -18.14
C ILE A 737 -26.18 10.81 -19.57
N THR A 738 -25.10 11.15 -20.28
CA THR A 738 -25.16 11.60 -21.68
C THR A 738 -24.44 10.62 -22.59
N ASN A 739 -25.00 10.38 -23.77
CA ASN A 739 -24.33 9.64 -24.83
C ASN A 739 -23.15 10.43 -25.41
N PHE A 740 -22.15 9.71 -25.88
CA PHE A 740 -21.01 10.35 -26.54
C PHE A 740 -21.46 11.14 -27.79
N ARG A 741 -21.01 12.39 -27.91
CA ARG A 741 -21.40 13.35 -28.97
C ARG A 741 -22.89 13.67 -29.04
N ASP A 742 -23.61 13.54 -27.92
CA ASP A 742 -25.01 13.96 -27.79
C ASP A 742 -25.95 13.35 -28.85
N GLN A 743 -25.71 12.08 -29.21
CA GLN A 743 -26.53 11.37 -30.20
C GLN A 743 -27.62 10.50 -29.56
N GLY A 744 -28.79 10.45 -30.21
CA GLY A 744 -29.83 9.44 -29.97
C GLY A 744 -29.39 8.03 -30.38
N LEU A 745 -30.16 7.03 -29.98
CA LEU A 745 -29.89 5.60 -30.23
C LEU A 745 -30.50 5.13 -31.56
N ASP A 746 -31.42 5.91 -32.13
CA ASP A 746 -32.20 5.63 -33.34
C ASP A 746 -31.34 5.20 -34.54
N ARG A 747 -30.24 5.91 -34.80
CA ARG A 747 -29.32 5.60 -35.92
C ARG A 747 -28.50 4.32 -35.73
N ARG A 748 -28.61 3.68 -34.57
CA ARG A 748 -27.84 2.48 -34.18
C ARG A 748 -28.70 1.22 -34.15
N ALA A 749 -30.00 1.36 -34.38
CA ALA A 749 -30.89 0.25 -34.57
C ALA A 749 -30.53 -0.54 -35.84
N GLN A 750 -30.67 -1.85 -35.78
CA GLN A 750 -30.54 -2.75 -36.91
C GLN A 750 -31.92 -3.30 -37.23
N ASP A 751 -32.39 -3.13 -38.46
CA ASP A 751 -33.74 -3.50 -38.90
C ASP A 751 -34.84 -2.89 -37.99
N GLY A 752 -34.61 -1.67 -37.52
CA GLY A 752 -35.50 -0.93 -36.61
C GLY A 752 -35.50 -1.45 -35.16
N ARG A 753 -34.64 -2.41 -34.82
CA ARG A 753 -34.53 -3.02 -33.49
C ARG A 753 -33.21 -2.67 -32.80
N LEU A 754 -33.24 -2.62 -31.48
CA LEU A 754 -32.07 -2.37 -30.66
C LEU A 754 -32.09 -3.28 -29.43
N GLY A 755 -31.02 -4.05 -29.26
CA GLY A 755 -30.78 -4.90 -28.09
C GLY A 755 -29.36 -4.74 -27.54
N LEU A 756 -28.96 -5.68 -26.68
CA LEU A 756 -27.67 -5.65 -26.00
C LEU A 756 -26.48 -5.64 -26.97
N ALA A 757 -26.56 -6.39 -28.06
CA ALA A 757 -25.48 -6.47 -29.06
C ALA A 757 -25.22 -5.11 -29.72
N GLN A 758 -26.27 -4.40 -30.15
CA GLN A 758 -26.13 -3.05 -30.73
C GLN A 758 -25.68 -2.04 -29.67
N ALA A 759 -26.23 -2.12 -28.44
CA ALA A 759 -25.84 -1.24 -27.34
C ALA A 759 -24.34 -1.36 -27.00
N LEU A 760 -23.78 -2.58 -27.01
CA LEU A 760 -22.34 -2.83 -26.86
C LEU A 760 -21.52 -2.33 -28.04
N THR A 761 -21.94 -2.66 -29.28
CA THR A 761 -21.25 -2.30 -30.53
C THR A 761 -20.99 -0.79 -30.61
N TYR A 762 -22.02 -0.01 -30.30
CA TYR A 762 -21.98 1.45 -30.39
C TYR A 762 -21.77 2.14 -29.04
N SER A 763 -21.59 1.38 -27.96
CA SER A 763 -21.26 1.89 -26.63
C SER A 763 -22.27 2.91 -26.07
N LEU A 764 -23.57 2.60 -26.12
CA LEU A 764 -24.66 3.52 -25.77
C LEU A 764 -24.77 3.73 -24.25
N ASN A 765 -24.37 4.89 -23.73
CA ASN A 765 -24.34 5.18 -22.29
C ASN A 765 -25.73 5.17 -21.65
N THR A 766 -26.70 5.84 -22.28
CA THR A 766 -28.06 5.98 -21.72
C THR A 766 -28.78 4.64 -21.61
N TRP A 767 -28.58 3.73 -22.56
CA TRP A 767 -29.14 2.38 -22.53
C TRP A 767 -28.60 1.56 -21.35
N PHE A 768 -27.27 1.57 -21.13
CA PHE A 768 -26.65 0.87 -20.00
C PHE A 768 -27.00 1.49 -18.65
N ALA A 769 -27.14 2.81 -18.59
CA ALA A 769 -27.59 3.50 -17.38
C ALA A 769 -29.02 3.08 -17.00
N TRP A 770 -29.95 3.09 -17.95
CA TRP A 770 -31.35 2.71 -17.71
C TRP A 770 -31.51 1.22 -17.41
N THR A 771 -30.92 0.34 -18.21
CA THR A 771 -30.98 -1.11 -17.96
C THR A 771 -30.28 -1.51 -16.67
N GLY A 772 -29.21 -0.80 -16.28
CA GLY A 772 -28.59 -0.93 -14.97
C GLY A 772 -29.57 -0.65 -13.83
N GLU A 773 -30.32 0.45 -13.89
CA GLU A 773 -31.37 0.73 -12.90
C GLU A 773 -32.49 -0.32 -12.92
N LEU A 774 -32.89 -0.76 -14.12
CA LEU A 774 -33.94 -1.75 -14.29
C LEU A 774 -33.58 -3.09 -13.63
N SER A 775 -32.30 -3.48 -13.70
CA SER A 775 -31.80 -4.75 -13.16
C SER A 775 -31.49 -4.75 -11.65
N ASP A 776 -31.34 -3.56 -11.05
CA ASP A 776 -30.90 -3.44 -9.65
C ASP A 776 -32.09 -3.54 -8.69
N GLN A 777 -32.13 -4.61 -7.91
CA GLN A 777 -33.24 -4.88 -6.99
C GLN A 777 -33.33 -3.86 -5.86
N SER A 778 -32.22 -3.18 -5.51
CA SER A 778 -32.23 -2.13 -4.48
C SER A 778 -33.14 -0.97 -4.86
N LEU A 779 -33.44 -0.79 -6.15
CA LEU A 779 -34.33 0.26 -6.65
C LEU A 779 -35.81 -0.15 -6.63
N LEU A 780 -36.13 -1.39 -6.25
CA LEU A 780 -37.48 -1.95 -6.13
C LEU A 780 -38.32 -1.82 -7.40
N GLY A 781 -37.67 -1.80 -8.58
CA GLY A 781 -38.31 -1.65 -9.88
C GLY A 781 -38.95 -0.28 -10.14
N ARG A 782 -38.64 0.75 -9.33
CA ARG A 782 -39.24 2.09 -9.41
C ARG A 782 -38.31 3.08 -10.11
N PRO A 783 -38.84 4.12 -10.80
CA PRO A 783 -38.04 5.19 -11.39
C PRO A 783 -37.40 6.12 -10.35
N ASP A 784 -38.01 6.21 -9.15
CA ASP A 784 -37.53 6.99 -8.01
C ASP A 784 -37.68 6.21 -6.69
N GLY A 785 -36.95 6.64 -5.66
CA GLY A 785 -36.94 5.96 -4.35
C GLY A 785 -36.06 4.70 -4.33
N GLY A 786 -36.44 3.70 -3.53
CA GLY A 786 -35.63 2.50 -3.26
C GLY A 786 -34.55 2.75 -2.21
N VAL A 787 -33.54 1.88 -2.19
CA VAL A 787 -32.42 1.86 -1.23
C VAL A 787 -31.07 1.87 -1.97
N PRO A 788 -30.80 2.87 -2.84
CA PRO A 788 -29.56 2.89 -3.62
C PRO A 788 -28.30 2.96 -2.76
N ASP A 789 -28.42 3.33 -1.48
CA ASP A 789 -27.36 3.45 -0.49
C ASP A 789 -27.07 2.16 0.30
N LEU A 790 -27.63 1.01 -0.11
CA LEU A 790 -27.25 -0.28 0.45
C LEU A 790 -25.74 -0.52 0.33
N GLN A 791 -25.14 -0.87 1.46
CA GLN A 791 -23.72 -1.16 1.58
C GLN A 791 -23.51 -2.59 2.07
N PRO A 792 -22.44 -3.28 1.63
CA PRO A 792 -22.14 -4.63 2.09
C PRO A 792 -21.44 -4.58 3.46
N LEU A 793 -21.88 -5.37 4.43
CA LEU A 793 -21.09 -5.66 5.63
C LEU A 793 -20.01 -6.70 5.34
N GLU A 794 -20.33 -7.68 4.47
CA GLU A 794 -19.45 -8.72 3.96
C GLU A 794 -19.39 -8.60 2.42
N PRO A 795 -18.25 -8.89 1.75
CA PRO A 795 -18.08 -8.63 0.32
C PRO A 795 -19.21 -9.13 -0.61
N GLY A 796 -19.79 -10.31 -0.34
CA GLY A 796 -20.85 -10.91 -1.16
C GLY A 796 -22.28 -10.44 -0.82
N ALA A 797 -22.47 -9.60 0.20
CA ALA A 797 -23.81 -9.28 0.70
C ALA A 797 -24.69 -8.49 -0.30
N LEU A 798 -24.10 -7.86 -1.31
CA LEU A 798 -24.83 -7.17 -2.38
C LEU A 798 -25.10 -8.03 -3.62
N ASP A 799 -24.48 -9.21 -3.75
CA ASP A 799 -24.55 -10.01 -4.98
C ASP A 799 -25.98 -10.43 -5.34
N PRO A 800 -26.85 -10.85 -4.40
CA PRO A 800 -28.23 -11.19 -4.74
C PRO A 800 -29.08 -9.99 -5.18
N VAL A 801 -28.66 -8.78 -4.83
CA VAL A 801 -29.43 -7.53 -5.01
C VAL A 801 -28.97 -6.76 -6.25
N ARG A 802 -27.68 -6.83 -6.57
CA ARG A 802 -27.03 -6.05 -7.63
C ARG A 802 -26.35 -6.97 -8.65
N PRO A 803 -27.06 -7.43 -9.69
CA PRO A 803 -26.53 -8.40 -10.66
C PRO A 803 -25.22 -7.97 -11.34
N ILE A 804 -25.04 -6.66 -11.61
CA ILE A 804 -23.79 -6.11 -12.17
C ILE A 804 -22.62 -6.27 -11.19
N VAL A 805 -22.83 -5.98 -9.90
CA VAL A 805 -21.80 -6.15 -8.85
C VAL A 805 -21.49 -7.63 -8.66
N ALA A 806 -22.52 -8.48 -8.61
CA ALA A 806 -22.37 -9.94 -8.50
C ALA A 806 -21.50 -10.51 -9.63
N MET A 807 -21.73 -10.05 -10.85
CA MET A 807 -20.94 -10.46 -12.01
C MET A 807 -19.51 -9.91 -11.94
N ALA A 808 -19.31 -8.68 -11.46
CA ALA A 808 -17.98 -8.14 -11.23
C ALA A 808 -17.19 -8.99 -10.23
N HIS A 809 -17.80 -9.39 -9.11
CA HIS A 809 -17.19 -10.29 -8.13
C HIS A 809 -16.87 -11.67 -8.72
N ARG A 810 -17.78 -12.25 -9.53
CA ARG A 810 -17.55 -13.51 -10.25
C ARG A 810 -16.36 -13.42 -11.21
N LEU A 811 -16.08 -12.23 -11.76
CA LEU A 811 -14.95 -11.96 -12.63
C LEU A 811 -13.67 -11.57 -11.86
N GLY A 812 -13.70 -11.49 -10.53
CA GLY A 812 -12.53 -11.23 -9.68
C GLY A 812 -12.40 -9.81 -9.15
N PHE A 813 -13.36 -8.91 -9.40
CA PHE A 813 -13.37 -7.61 -8.72
C PHE A 813 -13.49 -7.80 -7.20
N GLY A 814 -12.82 -6.94 -6.44
CA GLY A 814 -12.73 -6.99 -4.98
C GLY A 814 -11.73 -8.02 -4.46
N GLN A 815 -11.09 -8.81 -5.32
CA GLN A 815 -10.16 -9.88 -4.94
C GLN A 815 -8.73 -9.55 -5.36
N ALA A 816 -7.77 -9.86 -4.47
CA ALA A 816 -6.35 -9.84 -4.85
C ALA A 816 -6.05 -11.09 -5.67
N LEU A 817 -5.53 -10.92 -6.88
CA LEU A 817 -5.20 -12.04 -7.77
C LEU A 817 -3.76 -12.47 -7.48
N ARG A 818 -3.59 -13.70 -6.97
CA ARG A 818 -2.27 -14.31 -6.83
C ARG A 818 -1.80 -14.83 -8.18
N LEU A 819 -0.57 -14.51 -8.52
CA LEU A 819 0.07 -14.84 -9.81
C LEU A 819 1.15 -15.92 -9.64
N ASP A 820 1.15 -16.65 -8.53
CA ASP A 820 2.13 -17.68 -8.18
C ASP A 820 1.84 -19.06 -8.77
N GLY A 821 0.73 -19.23 -9.49
CA GLY A 821 0.38 -20.51 -10.10
C GLY A 821 0.14 -21.63 -9.08
N GLY A 822 -0.14 -21.28 -7.81
CA GLY A 822 -0.27 -22.22 -6.70
C GLY A 822 1.06 -22.84 -6.22
N LEU A 823 2.20 -22.27 -6.61
CA LEU A 823 3.53 -22.79 -6.27
C LEU A 823 4.06 -22.29 -4.92
N LEU A 824 3.53 -21.17 -4.41
CA LEU A 824 3.95 -20.62 -3.13
C LEU A 824 2.93 -20.91 -2.02
N PRO A 825 3.35 -21.04 -0.75
CA PRO A 825 2.44 -21.31 0.36
C PRO A 825 1.32 -20.27 0.49
N ALA A 826 0.12 -20.74 0.86
CA ALA A 826 -1.05 -19.87 1.04
C ALA A 826 -0.84 -18.87 2.19
N ASP A 827 -0.20 -19.33 3.26
CA ASP A 827 0.18 -18.64 4.49
C ASP A 827 1.60 -18.04 4.44
N GLY A 828 2.24 -18.04 3.27
CA GLY A 828 3.49 -17.31 3.06
C GLY A 828 3.33 -15.84 3.47
N GLY A 829 4.42 -15.17 3.85
CA GLY A 829 4.41 -13.77 4.29
C GLY A 829 4.11 -12.77 3.17
N TRP A 830 2.95 -12.89 2.52
CA TRP A 830 2.48 -12.08 1.42
C TRP A 830 2.25 -10.64 1.84
N SER A 831 2.70 -9.71 1.00
CA SER A 831 2.37 -8.29 1.10
C SER A 831 1.43 -7.89 -0.03
N ALA A 832 0.56 -6.91 0.22
CA ALA A 832 -0.44 -6.41 -0.74
C ALA A 832 0.13 -5.86 -2.06
N TRP A 833 1.44 -5.65 -2.10
CA TRP A 833 2.17 -5.09 -3.25
C TRP A 833 3.27 -6.01 -3.78
N ASP A 834 3.27 -7.28 -3.38
CA ASP A 834 4.15 -8.28 -3.99
C ASP A 834 3.86 -8.37 -5.50
N ALA A 835 4.89 -8.46 -6.34
CA ALA A 835 4.82 -8.46 -7.80
C ALA A 835 4.12 -9.70 -8.35
N LEU A 836 4.07 -10.78 -7.56
CA LEU A 836 3.24 -11.96 -7.81
C LEU A 836 1.80 -11.78 -7.31
N GLN A 837 1.35 -10.53 -7.11
CA GLN A 837 -0.03 -10.17 -6.85
C GLN A 837 -0.44 -8.96 -7.70
N ALA A 838 -1.64 -9.02 -8.26
CA ALA A 838 -2.27 -7.87 -8.87
C ALA A 838 -3.13 -7.11 -7.84
N THR A 839 -3.12 -5.78 -7.90
CA THR A 839 -3.98 -4.97 -7.03
C THR A 839 -5.44 -5.23 -7.39
N PRO A 840 -6.35 -5.38 -6.41
CA PRO A 840 -7.76 -5.61 -6.70
C PRO A 840 -8.37 -4.48 -7.50
N ALA A 841 -9.09 -4.83 -8.57
CA ALA A 841 -10.05 -3.91 -9.16
C ALA A 841 -11.25 -3.77 -8.21
N ALA A 842 -11.76 -2.56 -7.99
CA ALA A 842 -12.81 -2.30 -7.01
C ALA A 842 -13.89 -1.39 -7.58
N ILE A 843 -15.14 -1.65 -7.21
CA ILE A 843 -16.28 -0.77 -7.50
C ILE A 843 -16.44 0.19 -6.33
N ASP A 844 -16.57 1.48 -6.61
CA ASP A 844 -16.83 2.48 -5.57
C ASP A 844 -18.20 2.23 -4.94
N PRO A 845 -18.38 2.52 -3.63
CA PRO A 845 -19.70 2.47 -3.01
C PRO A 845 -20.74 3.30 -3.78
N VAL A 846 -21.96 2.78 -3.87
CA VAL A 846 -23.08 3.47 -4.49
C VAL A 846 -23.99 3.96 -3.38
N HIS A 847 -24.24 5.27 -3.32
CA HIS A 847 -25.13 5.94 -2.37
C HIS A 847 -26.36 6.53 -3.05
N THR A 848 -26.29 6.79 -4.35
CA THR A 848 -27.35 7.42 -5.13
C THR A 848 -27.63 6.67 -6.43
N ARG A 849 -28.84 6.86 -6.97
CA ARG A 849 -29.20 6.38 -8.32
C ARG A 849 -28.26 6.90 -9.40
N HIS A 850 -27.79 8.14 -9.28
CA HIS A 850 -26.84 8.65 -10.27
C HIS A 850 -25.50 7.92 -10.23
N GLU A 851 -24.97 7.64 -9.05
CA GLU A 851 -23.74 6.85 -8.91
C GLU A 851 -23.93 5.43 -9.46
N LEU A 852 -25.12 4.83 -9.30
CA LEU A 852 -25.45 3.56 -9.93
C LEU A 852 -25.38 3.65 -11.46
N ARG A 853 -25.97 4.70 -12.05
CA ARG A 853 -25.91 4.96 -13.50
C ARG A 853 -24.46 5.15 -13.98
N GLN A 854 -23.63 5.86 -13.20
CA GLN A 854 -22.21 6.07 -13.49
C GLN A 854 -21.40 4.76 -13.39
N MET A 855 -21.68 3.94 -12.38
CA MET A 855 -21.09 2.60 -12.22
C MET A 855 -21.43 1.73 -13.43
N ALA A 856 -22.69 1.69 -13.86
CA ALA A 856 -23.14 0.87 -14.98
C ALA A 856 -22.41 1.16 -16.31
N ILE A 857 -21.83 2.36 -16.46
CA ILE A 857 -21.04 2.76 -17.64
C ILE A 857 -19.53 2.83 -17.39
N GLY A 858 -19.05 2.46 -16.20
CA GLY A 858 -17.63 2.30 -15.92
C GLY A 858 -16.90 3.49 -15.28
N LEU A 859 -17.61 4.45 -14.64
CA LEU A 859 -17.01 5.68 -14.10
C LEU A 859 -16.76 5.70 -12.57
N ARG A 860 -17.37 4.78 -11.82
CA ARG A 860 -17.26 4.61 -10.35
C ARG A 860 -16.49 3.33 -9.93
N MET A 861 -15.29 3.12 -10.48
CA MET A 861 -14.46 1.93 -10.19
C MET A 861 -13.03 2.13 -10.64
N GLN A 862 -12.14 1.23 -10.23
CA GLN A 862 -10.75 1.16 -10.68
C GLN A 862 -10.46 -0.26 -11.16
N ALA A 863 -9.71 -0.37 -12.26
CA ALA A 863 -9.31 -1.66 -12.81
C ALA A 863 -7.85 -1.66 -13.27
N THR A 864 -7.24 -2.83 -13.26
CA THR A 864 -5.94 -3.07 -13.90
C THR A 864 -6.16 -3.59 -15.33
N PRO A 865 -5.20 -3.39 -16.24
CA PRO A 865 -5.20 -4.08 -17.54
C PRO A 865 -5.32 -5.60 -17.41
N LEU A 866 -4.65 -6.22 -16.44
CA LEU A 866 -4.83 -7.65 -16.18
C LEU A 866 -6.32 -7.97 -15.92
N GLN A 867 -6.97 -7.26 -15.00
CA GLN A 867 -8.39 -7.50 -14.71
C GLN A 867 -9.26 -7.37 -15.96
N MET A 868 -9.06 -6.33 -16.77
CA MET A 868 -9.87 -6.12 -17.96
C MET A 868 -9.58 -7.11 -19.08
N ALA A 869 -8.36 -7.67 -19.15
CA ALA A 869 -8.04 -8.80 -20.03
C ALA A 869 -8.76 -10.07 -19.57
N LEU A 870 -8.80 -10.34 -18.26
CA LEU A 870 -9.55 -11.47 -17.69
C LEU A 870 -11.04 -11.36 -17.97
N VAL A 871 -11.63 -10.16 -17.87
CA VAL A 871 -13.04 -9.92 -18.22
C VAL A 871 -13.32 -10.27 -19.68
N ALA A 872 -12.50 -9.79 -20.62
CA ALA A 872 -12.71 -10.07 -22.04
C ALA A 872 -12.44 -11.54 -22.38
N GLY A 873 -11.38 -12.13 -21.83
CA GLY A 873 -11.06 -13.54 -21.99
C GLY A 873 -12.17 -14.44 -21.44
N ALA A 874 -12.77 -14.08 -20.30
CA ALA A 874 -13.84 -14.86 -19.69
C ALA A 874 -15.11 -14.91 -20.58
N VAL A 875 -15.40 -13.84 -21.33
CA VAL A 875 -16.47 -13.85 -22.34
C VAL A 875 -16.16 -14.83 -23.48
N GLY A 876 -14.93 -14.79 -24.00
CA GLY A 876 -14.46 -15.72 -25.03
C GLY A 876 -14.52 -17.18 -24.57
N GLN A 877 -14.03 -17.45 -23.35
CA GLN A 877 -13.91 -18.79 -22.79
C GLN A 877 -15.20 -19.32 -22.12
N GLY A 878 -16.12 -18.42 -21.73
CA GLY A 878 -17.35 -18.73 -21.02
C GLY A 878 -17.19 -19.07 -19.54
N ARG A 879 -16.02 -18.78 -18.96
CA ARG A 879 -15.69 -19.01 -17.54
C ARG A 879 -14.67 -17.98 -17.08
N ALA A 880 -14.62 -17.75 -15.77
CA ALA A 880 -13.54 -16.96 -15.17
C ALA A 880 -12.18 -17.62 -15.43
N ILE A 881 -11.14 -16.80 -15.56
CA ILE A 881 -9.77 -17.22 -15.83
C ILE A 881 -8.94 -16.97 -14.57
N VAL A 882 -8.13 -17.95 -14.17
CA VAL A 882 -7.20 -17.81 -13.04
C VAL A 882 -5.81 -17.50 -13.61
N PRO A 883 -5.33 -16.24 -13.53
CA PRO A 883 -4.05 -15.86 -14.11
C PRO A 883 -2.87 -16.41 -13.31
N HIS A 884 -1.75 -16.63 -13.98
CA HIS A 884 -0.47 -16.87 -13.32
C HIS A 884 0.69 -16.26 -14.10
N LEU A 885 1.70 -15.81 -13.35
CA LEU A 885 2.98 -15.32 -13.85
C LEU A 885 4.10 -16.31 -13.58
N LEU A 886 4.12 -16.95 -12.40
CA LEU A 886 5.06 -18.01 -12.07
C LEU A 886 4.57 -19.32 -12.69
N GLY A 887 5.30 -19.82 -13.68
CA GLY A 887 4.94 -21.03 -14.44
C GLY A 887 5.65 -22.29 -13.95
N GLU A 888 6.82 -22.16 -13.31
CA GLU A 888 7.59 -23.27 -12.77
C GLU A 888 8.48 -22.79 -11.62
N LEU A 889 8.63 -23.60 -10.57
CA LEU A 889 9.56 -23.38 -9.46
C LEU A 889 10.24 -24.70 -9.09
N ASP A 890 11.57 -24.75 -9.15
CA ASP A 890 12.40 -25.92 -8.81
C ASP A 890 11.95 -27.22 -9.49
N GLY A 891 11.65 -27.14 -10.79
CA GLY A 891 11.18 -28.27 -11.59
C GLY A 891 9.69 -28.60 -11.42
N LYS A 892 8.98 -27.92 -10.50
CA LYS A 892 7.55 -28.09 -10.30
C LYS A 892 6.77 -27.09 -11.18
N PRO A 893 5.98 -27.54 -12.16
CA PRO A 893 5.15 -26.65 -12.96
C PRO A 893 3.96 -26.12 -12.15
N ALA A 894 3.51 -24.93 -12.50
CA ALA A 894 2.23 -24.40 -12.05
C ALA A 894 1.09 -25.35 -12.46
N ALA A 895 0.02 -25.35 -11.69
CA ALA A 895 -1.17 -26.15 -11.98
C ALA A 895 -2.32 -25.20 -12.38
N PRO A 896 -2.56 -24.97 -13.69
CA PRO A 896 -3.67 -24.17 -14.15
C PRO A 896 -5.00 -24.68 -13.59
N SER A 897 -5.76 -23.81 -12.91
CA SER A 897 -7.11 -24.13 -12.46
C SER A 897 -8.13 -23.50 -13.39
N ASN A 898 -9.12 -24.27 -13.81
CA ASN A 898 -10.30 -23.73 -14.49
C ASN A 898 -11.11 -22.90 -13.49
N GLY A 899 -11.34 -21.62 -13.78
CA GLY A 899 -12.27 -20.81 -13.00
C GLY A 899 -13.73 -21.22 -13.24
N PRO A 900 -14.66 -20.75 -12.38
CA PRO A 900 -16.07 -21.09 -12.48
C PRO A 900 -16.69 -20.59 -13.79
N ALA A 901 -17.66 -21.34 -14.31
CA ALA A 901 -18.46 -20.91 -15.47
C ALA A 901 -19.17 -19.57 -15.18
N LEU A 902 -19.29 -18.72 -16.20
CA LEU A 902 -20.00 -17.45 -16.04
C LEU A 902 -21.50 -17.66 -15.78
N GLY A 903 -22.06 -18.76 -16.28
CA GLY A 903 -23.44 -19.17 -15.99
C GLY A 903 -24.49 -18.23 -16.57
N VAL A 904 -24.19 -17.53 -17.66
CA VAL A 904 -25.08 -16.59 -18.36
C VAL A 904 -24.99 -16.79 -19.87
N ARG A 905 -25.94 -16.21 -20.60
CA ARG A 905 -25.94 -16.19 -22.07
C ARG A 905 -24.79 -15.30 -22.58
N LEU A 906 -24.07 -15.75 -23.61
CA LEU A 906 -22.85 -15.07 -24.09
C LEU A 906 -22.90 -14.65 -25.56
N ASP A 907 -23.80 -15.22 -26.37
CA ASP A 907 -23.91 -14.92 -27.80
C ASP A 907 -24.17 -13.44 -28.08
N ARG A 908 -25.08 -12.79 -27.32
CA ARG A 908 -25.36 -11.35 -27.47
C ARG A 908 -24.16 -10.48 -27.12
N VAL A 909 -23.44 -10.82 -26.04
CA VAL A 909 -22.23 -10.11 -25.61
C VAL A 909 -21.11 -10.29 -26.63
N ARG A 910 -20.92 -11.52 -27.12
CA ARG A 910 -19.91 -11.85 -28.13
C ARG A 910 -20.18 -11.14 -29.46
N ALA A 911 -21.42 -11.13 -29.92
CA ALA A 911 -21.84 -10.40 -31.11
C ALA A 911 -21.57 -8.89 -30.98
N GLY A 912 -21.93 -8.31 -29.82
CA GLY A 912 -21.68 -6.89 -29.55
C GLY A 912 -20.19 -6.53 -29.56
N MET A 913 -19.34 -7.33 -28.92
CA MET A 913 -17.89 -7.11 -28.93
C MET A 913 -17.24 -7.34 -30.30
N LYS A 914 -17.77 -8.27 -31.11
CA LYS A 914 -17.33 -8.43 -32.50
C LYS A 914 -17.68 -7.20 -33.35
N GLY A 915 -18.90 -6.68 -33.20
CA GLY A 915 -19.36 -5.48 -33.89
C GLY A 915 -18.48 -4.25 -33.65
N VAL A 916 -17.91 -4.10 -32.45
CA VAL A 916 -16.98 -3.01 -32.12
C VAL A 916 -15.74 -3.00 -33.04
N VAL A 917 -15.23 -4.18 -33.36
CA VAL A 917 -14.00 -4.36 -34.16
C VAL A 917 -14.31 -4.31 -35.66
N ASP A 918 -15.46 -4.81 -36.09
CA ASP A 918 -15.80 -4.86 -37.52
C ASP A 918 -16.32 -3.54 -38.08
N ALA A 919 -17.20 -2.87 -37.33
CA ALA A 919 -17.89 -1.67 -37.81
C ALA A 919 -17.95 -0.53 -36.77
N GLY A 920 -17.69 -0.85 -35.50
CA GLY A 920 -17.83 0.08 -34.39
C GLY A 920 -16.56 0.86 -34.06
N THR A 921 -16.44 1.20 -32.77
CA THR A 921 -15.47 2.18 -32.26
C THR A 921 -13.99 1.79 -32.41
N ALA A 922 -13.65 0.51 -32.63
CA ALA A 922 -12.27 0.05 -32.82
C ALA A 922 -11.92 -0.27 -34.27
N ALA A 923 -12.88 -0.20 -35.20
CA ALA A 923 -12.69 -0.68 -36.58
C ALA A 923 -11.55 0.02 -37.33
N GLY A 924 -11.28 1.29 -37.02
CA GLY A 924 -10.16 2.02 -37.62
C GLY A 924 -8.78 1.43 -37.30
N ALA A 925 -8.57 0.94 -36.07
CA ALA A 925 -7.26 0.46 -35.61
C ALA A 925 -6.85 -0.89 -36.24
N PHE A 926 -7.83 -1.71 -36.65
CA PHE A 926 -7.62 -3.06 -37.18
C PHE A 926 -7.96 -3.19 -38.68
N ARG A 927 -8.10 -2.07 -39.40
CA ARG A 927 -8.50 -2.07 -40.82
C ARG A 927 -7.38 -2.49 -41.78
N ALA A 928 -6.12 -2.30 -41.39
CA ALA A 928 -4.97 -2.55 -42.25
C ALA A 928 -4.97 -4.00 -42.78
N PRO A 929 -4.65 -4.24 -44.07
CA PRO A 929 -4.67 -5.59 -44.65
C PRO A 929 -3.80 -6.60 -43.90
N ALA A 930 -2.65 -6.17 -43.37
CA ALA A 930 -1.76 -7.00 -42.56
C ALA A 930 -2.41 -7.54 -41.27
N LEU A 931 -3.47 -6.88 -40.79
CA LEU A 931 -4.22 -7.28 -39.59
C LEU A 931 -5.52 -8.02 -39.94
N ALA A 932 -5.76 -8.41 -41.20
CA ALA A 932 -7.01 -9.04 -41.60
C ALA A 932 -7.28 -10.37 -40.85
N GLY A 933 -6.25 -11.18 -40.62
CA GLY A 933 -6.34 -12.40 -39.81
C GLY A 933 -6.74 -12.11 -38.36
N ILE A 934 -6.05 -11.15 -37.74
CA ILE A 934 -6.36 -10.66 -36.38
C ILE A 934 -7.80 -10.15 -36.31
N ARG A 935 -8.19 -9.22 -37.20
CA ARG A 935 -9.52 -8.62 -37.22
C ARG A 935 -10.63 -9.66 -37.36
N ARG A 936 -10.41 -10.73 -38.14
CA ARG A 936 -11.40 -11.79 -38.34
C ARG A 936 -11.76 -12.49 -37.03
N GLY A 937 -10.77 -12.82 -36.20
CA GLY A 937 -11.00 -13.52 -34.94
C GLY A 937 -10.97 -12.63 -33.69
N LEU A 938 -10.80 -11.32 -33.83
CA LEU A 938 -10.78 -10.38 -32.71
C LEU A 938 -12.19 -9.88 -32.39
N SER A 939 -12.55 -10.01 -31.11
CA SER A 939 -13.68 -9.34 -30.47
C SER A 939 -13.16 -8.39 -29.40
N GLY A 940 -13.74 -7.20 -29.26
CA GLY A 940 -13.23 -6.25 -28.28
C GLY A 940 -14.19 -5.13 -27.90
N LYS A 941 -13.73 -4.25 -27.01
CA LYS A 941 -14.46 -3.09 -26.54
C LYS A 941 -13.49 -1.95 -26.28
N THR A 942 -13.87 -0.75 -26.71
CA THR A 942 -13.18 0.50 -26.33
C THR A 942 -13.78 1.09 -25.05
N GLY A 943 -12.97 1.84 -24.33
CA GLY A 943 -13.37 2.62 -23.16
C GLY A 943 -12.79 4.02 -23.18
N THR A 944 -13.55 4.95 -22.63
CA THR A 944 -13.14 6.33 -22.36
C THR A 944 -13.78 6.73 -21.04
N ALA A 945 -12.97 7.14 -20.07
CA ALA A 945 -13.40 7.68 -18.79
C ALA A 945 -12.84 9.10 -18.65
N PRO A 946 -13.68 10.15 -18.62
CA PRO A 946 -13.22 11.53 -18.45
C PRO A 946 -12.47 11.71 -17.13
N VAL A 947 -11.43 12.56 -17.13
CA VAL A 947 -10.69 12.96 -15.94
C VAL A 947 -10.53 14.49 -15.90
N GLY A 948 -10.39 15.06 -14.70
CA GLY A 948 -10.22 16.50 -14.53
C GLY A 948 -11.43 17.30 -15.03
N ASP A 949 -11.16 18.31 -15.87
CA ASP A 949 -12.17 19.18 -16.49
C ASP A 949 -12.90 18.55 -17.70
N GLY A 950 -12.56 17.31 -18.05
CA GLY A 950 -13.14 16.58 -19.18
C GLY A 950 -12.41 16.77 -20.51
N SER A 951 -11.35 17.58 -20.58
CA SER A 951 -10.48 17.68 -21.77
C SER A 951 -9.59 16.44 -21.96
N LEU A 952 -9.31 15.73 -20.87
CA LEU A 952 -8.53 14.50 -20.84
C LEU A 952 -9.40 13.32 -20.41
N ALA A 953 -8.98 12.13 -20.84
CA ALA A 953 -9.61 10.87 -20.45
C ALA A 953 -8.58 9.77 -20.20
N THR A 954 -8.97 8.80 -19.38
CA THR A 954 -8.36 7.47 -19.39
C THR A 954 -9.03 6.65 -20.48
N VAL A 955 -8.24 6.13 -21.40
CA VAL A 955 -8.72 5.41 -22.57
C VAL A 955 -8.26 3.97 -22.58
N TRP A 956 -9.15 3.09 -23.04
CA TRP A 956 -8.99 1.65 -22.93
C TRP A 956 -9.35 0.94 -24.23
N PHE A 957 -8.71 -0.22 -24.43
CA PHE A 957 -9.17 -1.26 -25.33
C PHE A 957 -8.98 -2.61 -24.63
N THR A 958 -10.00 -3.47 -24.65
CA THR A 958 -9.88 -4.86 -24.17
C THR A 958 -10.58 -5.80 -25.14
N GLY A 959 -10.10 -7.02 -25.28
CA GLY A 959 -10.66 -7.99 -26.20
C GLY A 959 -10.05 -9.38 -26.07
N TRP A 960 -10.61 -10.32 -26.81
CA TRP A 960 -10.02 -11.63 -27.00
C TRP A 960 -9.92 -11.98 -28.48
N LEU A 961 -9.00 -12.88 -28.77
CA LEU A 961 -8.70 -13.39 -30.07
C LEU A 961 -9.05 -14.87 -30.11
N GLU A 962 -9.83 -15.29 -31.11
CA GLU A 962 -10.14 -16.70 -31.35
C GLU A 962 -8.89 -17.50 -31.76
N PRO A 963 -8.88 -18.83 -31.52
CA PRO A 963 -7.80 -19.71 -31.96
C PRO A 963 -7.47 -19.52 -33.44
N HIS A 964 -6.19 -19.70 -33.78
CA HIS A 964 -5.68 -19.64 -35.16
C HIS A 964 -5.82 -18.30 -35.88
N SER A 965 -6.24 -17.23 -35.18
CA SER A 965 -6.19 -15.87 -35.72
C SER A 965 -4.76 -15.34 -35.85
N VAL A 966 -3.84 -15.88 -35.02
CA VAL A 966 -2.39 -15.79 -35.16
C VAL A 966 -1.89 -17.16 -35.61
N PRO A 967 -1.00 -17.25 -36.62
CA PRO A 967 -0.36 -18.49 -36.99
C PRO A 967 0.32 -19.18 -35.80
N GLY A 968 0.12 -20.49 -35.65
CA GLY A 968 0.71 -21.30 -34.56
C GLY A 968 0.05 -21.13 -33.18
N GLN A 969 -0.86 -20.17 -33.00
CA GLN A 969 -1.56 -19.95 -31.73
C GLN A 969 -2.85 -20.78 -31.68
N ALA A 970 -2.82 -21.90 -30.97
CA ALA A 970 -3.97 -22.82 -30.85
C ALA A 970 -4.99 -22.41 -29.77
N HIS A 971 -4.60 -21.55 -28.83
CA HIS A 971 -5.44 -21.12 -27.73
C HIS A 971 -5.94 -19.68 -27.94
N ARG A 972 -7.08 -19.35 -27.35
CA ARG A 972 -7.54 -17.98 -27.26
C ARG A 972 -6.56 -17.12 -26.47
N LEU A 973 -6.40 -15.88 -26.94
CA LEU A 973 -5.62 -14.86 -26.25
C LEU A 973 -6.53 -13.73 -25.82
N ALA A 974 -6.32 -13.19 -24.61
CA ALA A 974 -6.97 -11.97 -24.18
C ALA A 974 -5.96 -10.83 -24.05
N VAL A 975 -6.37 -9.63 -24.48
CA VAL A 975 -5.55 -8.43 -24.48
C VAL A 975 -6.29 -7.28 -23.81
N ALA A 976 -5.58 -6.47 -23.03
CA ALA A 976 -6.09 -5.19 -22.56
C ALA A 976 -5.00 -4.13 -22.57
N VAL A 977 -5.37 -2.92 -22.94
CA VAL A 977 -4.52 -1.73 -22.96
C VAL A 977 -5.25 -0.60 -22.26
N PHE A 978 -4.51 0.18 -21.46
CA PHE A 978 -4.96 1.48 -21.00
C PHE A 978 -3.91 2.58 -21.20
N VAL A 979 -4.38 3.81 -21.34
CA VAL A 979 -3.58 5.03 -21.37
C VAL A 979 -4.30 6.11 -20.57
N SER A 980 -3.69 6.65 -19.52
CA SER A 980 -4.24 7.78 -18.77
C SER A 980 -3.94 9.12 -19.45
N ARG A 981 -4.70 10.16 -19.08
CA ARG A 981 -4.46 11.55 -19.53
C ARG A 981 -4.32 11.67 -21.06
N SER A 982 -5.25 11.09 -21.79
CA SER A 982 -5.32 11.10 -23.25
C SER A 982 -6.37 12.12 -23.71
N GLU A 983 -6.03 12.93 -24.73
CA GLU A 983 -6.97 13.81 -25.43
C GLU A 983 -7.80 13.06 -26.50
N ALA A 984 -7.41 11.82 -26.83
CA ALA A 984 -8.07 10.97 -27.81
C ALA A 984 -9.05 9.96 -27.16
N THR A 985 -9.69 9.11 -27.97
CA THR A 985 -10.58 8.03 -27.52
C THR A 985 -9.87 6.67 -27.44
N GLY A 986 -10.49 5.68 -26.78
CA GLY A 986 -10.00 4.29 -26.76
C GLY A 986 -9.69 3.70 -28.15
N GLY A 987 -10.56 3.97 -29.14
CA GLY A 987 -10.36 3.49 -30.51
C GLY A 987 -9.21 4.17 -31.27
N ALA A 988 -8.86 5.41 -30.90
CA ALA A 988 -7.83 6.21 -31.56
C ALA A 988 -6.50 6.28 -30.79
N HIS A 989 -6.38 5.57 -29.67
CA HIS A 989 -5.17 5.61 -28.85
C HIS A 989 -4.82 4.25 -28.23
N ALA A 990 -5.73 3.63 -27.47
CA ALA A 990 -5.48 2.34 -26.83
C ALA A 990 -5.55 1.16 -27.83
N ALA A 991 -6.53 1.15 -28.73
CA ALA A 991 -6.68 0.09 -29.74
C ALA A 991 -5.48 0.00 -30.71
N PRO A 992 -4.86 1.10 -31.18
CA PRO A 992 -3.61 1.06 -31.95
C PRO A 992 -2.44 0.37 -31.24
N VAL A 993 -2.32 0.50 -29.90
CA VAL A 993 -1.30 -0.24 -29.12
C VAL A 993 -1.57 -1.73 -29.19
N ALA A 994 -2.83 -2.16 -28.97
CA ALA A 994 -3.21 -3.56 -29.07
C ALA A 994 -2.96 -4.12 -30.49
N ALA A 995 -3.28 -3.35 -31.53
CA ALA A 995 -3.01 -3.69 -32.92
C ALA A 995 -1.52 -3.90 -33.20
N ALA A 996 -0.66 -3.03 -32.66
CA ALA A 996 0.79 -3.17 -32.79
C ALA A 996 1.31 -4.45 -32.12
N VAL A 997 0.88 -4.73 -30.88
CA VAL A 997 1.33 -5.93 -30.13
C VAL A 997 0.85 -7.22 -30.80
N LEU A 998 -0.43 -7.29 -31.19
CA LEU A 998 -0.99 -8.45 -31.90
C LEU A 998 -0.37 -8.63 -33.29
N GLY A 999 -0.02 -7.53 -33.97
CA GLY A 999 0.66 -7.56 -35.27
C GLY A 999 2.06 -8.17 -35.17
N VAL A 1000 2.84 -7.82 -34.14
CA VAL A 1000 4.15 -8.45 -33.89
C VAL A 1000 4.00 -9.95 -33.61
N LEU A 1001 2.99 -10.33 -32.82
CA LEU A 1001 2.71 -11.74 -32.56
C LEU A 1001 2.36 -12.52 -33.84
N ALA A 1002 1.54 -11.94 -34.71
CA ALA A 1002 1.19 -12.53 -36.02
C ALA A 1002 2.39 -12.68 -36.95
N ALA A 1003 3.28 -11.69 -37.00
CA ALA A 1003 4.49 -11.75 -37.81
C ALA A 1003 5.48 -12.82 -37.32
N ASN A 1004 5.63 -12.98 -36.00
CA ASN A 1004 6.55 -13.95 -35.41
C ASN A 1004 6.09 -15.40 -35.58
N GLY A 1005 4.79 -15.67 -35.63
CA GLY A 1005 4.24 -17.01 -35.90
C GLY A 1005 4.35 -17.46 -37.37
N SER A 1006 4.81 -16.58 -38.27
CA SER A 1006 4.97 -16.86 -39.70
C SER A 1006 6.38 -17.34 -40.10
N ASN A 1007 7.31 -17.41 -39.12
CA ASN A 1007 8.69 -17.85 -39.32
C ASN A 1007 8.93 -19.25 -38.75
#